data_AF-A0A4D9EEJ9-F1
#
_entry.id   AF-A0A4D9EEJ9-F1
#
_cell.length_a   1.000
_cell.length_b   1.000
_cell.length_c   1.000
_cell.angle_alpha   90.00
_cell.angle_beta   90.00
_cell.angle_gamma   90.00
#
_symmetry.space_group_name_H-M   'P 1'
#
loop_
_entity.id
_entity.type
_entity.pdbx_description
1 polymer ?
#
loop_
_entity_poly.entity_id
_entity_poly.type
_entity_poly.pdbx_seq_one_letter_code
_entity_poly.pdbx_strand_id
1 'polypeptide(L)'
;MAPLYNLPRHRAVNLFLQGYEKSWIETEEHYFEDKLIEDLAKPGEEPPEEDEGIKRVDPLHQLILLFSRTALTEKCKLEEDYLYMAYADIMAKSCHDEEDDDGEEEVKSFEEKEMEKQKLLYQQARLHDRGAAEMVLQTISASKGEMGPMVAATLKLGIAILNGGNSTVQQKMLDYLKDKKDVGFFQSLAGLMQSCSVLDLNAFERQNKAEGLGMVTEEGSGEKVMQDDEFTCDLFRFLQLLCEGHSSDFQNYLRTQTGNNTTVNIIISTVDYLLRVQESISDFYWYYSGKDVIDEQGQRNFSKAIQVAKQVFNTLTEYIQGPCTGNQQSLAHSRLWDAVVGFLHVFAHMQMKLSQDSSQIELLKELMDLQKDMVVMLLSMLEGNVVNGTIGKQMVDMLVESSNNVEMILKFFDMFLKLKDLTSSDTFKEYDPDGKGIISKRDFQKAMESHKHYTQSETEFLLSCAETDENETLDYEEFVKRFHEPAKDIGFNVAVLLTNLSEHMRHDTRLQTFLELAESVLNYFQPFLGRIEIMGSAKRIERVYFEISESSRTQWEKPQVKESKRQFIFDVVNEGGEKEKMELFVNFCEDTIFEMQLAAQISESDLNERSTNKEENEKDKPEEQDPSRGFFSLVTVKAALVALKYNIMTLTKMFSMKSLKKQMKKMKKMTMKDMFMALFSSYWSILMSLLHFTCSVFRGFFRIMYSLLLGGSLVEGAKKIKVAELLANMPDPTQDEVRGEGEEGERKPTEAALPSEDLTDLTALSDDGDLLSDIFGLDLKREGGQYKLIPHNPNAGLSDLLSTPSLLPLPEMQEKIQEQKVNEDEKEEKEETKSELEKAEGEDGEKEEKAKEDKGKQKLRQLHAHRYGEPEVQESAFWKKIIAYQQKLLNYFARNFYNMRMLALFVAFAINFILLFYKVSTSAVIEEKEVLVVNAEEDSKLNSLESGSHRIIAVHYVLEESSGYMEPTLRILAILHTVISFFCIIGYYCLKVPLVIFKREKEVARKLEFDGLYITEQPSEDDIKGQWDRLVINTQSFPNNYWDKFVKRKVMLYIVFQ
;
A
#
# COMPACT_ATOMS: atom_id res chain seq x y z
N MET A 1 52.49 21.76 -9.35
CA MET A 1 52.44 20.28 -9.16
C MET A 1 53.70 19.68 -9.76
N ALA A 2 54.23 18.59 -9.21
CA ALA A 2 55.28 17.79 -9.84
C ALA A 2 54.65 16.60 -10.58
N PRO A 3 55.12 16.21 -11.78
CA PRO A 3 54.53 15.11 -12.53
C PRO A 3 54.94 13.76 -11.91
N LEU A 4 53.95 12.85 -11.75
CA LEU A 4 54.11 11.57 -11.04
C LEU A 4 55.35 10.74 -11.47
N TYR A 5 55.70 10.77 -12.75
CA TYR A 5 56.83 10.03 -13.31
C TYR A 5 58.23 10.50 -12.85
N ASN A 6 58.35 11.69 -12.23
CA ASN A 6 59.64 12.22 -11.76
C ASN A 6 59.85 12.12 -10.24
N LEU A 7 58.88 11.58 -9.50
CA LEU A 7 59.01 11.34 -8.06
C LEU A 7 59.91 10.12 -7.79
N PRO A 8 60.66 10.10 -6.66
CA PRO A 8 61.38 8.91 -6.22
C PRO A 8 60.42 7.73 -6.05
N ARG A 9 60.74 6.56 -6.66
CA ARG A 9 59.81 5.43 -6.74
C ARG A 9 59.25 4.98 -5.38
N HIS A 10 60.04 5.01 -4.30
CA HIS A 10 59.55 4.69 -2.96
C HIS A 10 58.46 5.67 -2.49
N ARG A 11 58.62 6.98 -2.74
CA ARG A 11 57.62 8.00 -2.38
C ARG A 11 56.37 7.88 -3.25
N ALA A 12 56.53 7.57 -4.54
CA ALA A 12 55.39 7.31 -5.42
C ALA A 12 54.61 6.04 -5.01
N VAL A 13 55.30 4.99 -4.53
CA VAL A 13 54.65 3.77 -4.01
C VAL A 13 53.93 4.04 -2.68
N ASN A 14 54.51 4.81 -1.75
CA ASN A 14 53.83 5.16 -0.50
C ASN A 14 52.56 6.01 -0.77
N LEU A 15 52.66 7.03 -1.64
CA LEU A 15 51.51 7.84 -2.04
C LEU A 15 50.45 7.03 -2.80
N PHE A 16 50.86 6.03 -3.59
CA PHE A 16 49.93 5.09 -4.23
C PHE A 16 49.24 4.20 -3.19
N LEU A 17 49.94 3.74 -2.15
CA LEU A 17 49.37 2.91 -1.10
C LEU A 17 48.36 3.69 -0.23
N GLN A 18 48.61 4.96 0.05
CA GLN A 18 47.63 5.87 0.67
C GLN A 18 46.43 6.06 -0.28
N GLY A 19 46.68 6.42 -1.54
CA GLY A 19 45.64 6.57 -2.56
C GLY A 19 44.92 5.27 -2.99
N TYR A 20 45.28 4.13 -2.42
CA TYR A 20 44.63 2.83 -2.64
C TYR A 20 43.48 2.56 -1.65
N GLU A 21 43.30 3.42 -0.65
CA GLU A 21 42.15 3.43 0.30
C GLU A 21 40.80 3.27 -0.42
N LYS A 22 40.55 4.07 -1.47
CA LYS A 22 39.33 3.99 -2.32
C LYS A 22 39.26 2.75 -3.23
N SER A 23 40.08 1.74 -2.98
CA SER A 23 40.09 0.42 -3.63
C SER A 23 40.53 -0.68 -2.64
N TRP A 24 40.44 -0.38 -1.34
CA TRP A 24 40.71 -1.31 -0.25
C TRP A 24 39.55 -2.32 -0.11
N ILE A 25 39.66 -3.24 0.85
CA ILE A 25 38.67 -4.31 1.09
C ILE A 25 37.32 -3.84 1.67
N GLU A 26 37.04 -2.54 1.66
CA GLU A 26 35.80 -1.90 2.15
C GLU A 26 34.57 -2.22 1.28
N THR A 27 34.73 -3.01 0.20
CA THR A 27 33.67 -3.39 -0.75
C THR A 27 33.48 -4.91 -0.88
N GLU A 28 34.02 -5.69 0.07
CA GLU A 28 33.90 -7.16 0.08
C GLU A 28 32.73 -7.58 1.01
N GLU A 29 31.60 -7.96 0.41
CA GLU A 29 30.27 -8.14 1.05
C GLU A 29 30.27 -9.00 2.34
N HIS A 30 29.53 -8.56 3.37
CA HIS A 30 29.49 -9.07 4.76
C HIS A 30 28.82 -10.45 4.96
N TYR A 31 29.15 -11.43 4.10
CA TYR A 31 28.62 -12.80 4.15
C TYR A 31 29.31 -13.72 5.17
N PHE A 32 30.28 -13.24 5.96
CA PHE A 32 31.02 -14.10 6.89
C PHE A 32 30.55 -13.98 8.34
N GLU A 33 29.95 -12.87 8.74
CA GLU A 33 29.62 -12.54 10.13
C GLU A 33 28.53 -13.47 10.70
N ASP A 34 27.34 -13.50 10.09
CA ASP A 34 26.26 -14.40 10.53
C ASP A 34 26.69 -15.87 10.45
N LYS A 35 27.39 -16.24 9.37
CA LYS A 35 27.89 -17.60 9.16
C LYS A 35 28.93 -18.03 10.19
N LEU A 36 29.84 -17.14 10.60
CA LEU A 36 30.83 -17.42 11.65
C LEU A 36 30.15 -17.67 13.00
N ILE A 37 29.13 -16.87 13.33
CA ILE A 37 28.33 -17.08 14.54
C ILE A 37 27.47 -18.36 14.44
N GLU A 38 26.95 -18.71 13.26
CA GLU A 38 26.26 -19.99 13.02
C GLU A 38 27.20 -21.19 13.21
N ASP A 39 28.41 -21.16 12.62
CA ASP A 39 29.40 -22.23 12.72
C ASP A 39 29.99 -22.36 14.15
N LEU A 40 30.11 -21.26 14.90
CA LEU A 40 30.50 -21.28 16.33
C LEU A 40 29.34 -21.70 17.27
N ALA A 41 28.08 -21.53 16.87
CA ALA A 41 26.91 -21.94 17.65
C ALA A 41 26.59 -23.44 17.51
N LYS A 42 27.17 -24.14 16.53
CA LYS A 42 27.00 -25.58 16.37
C LYS A 42 27.76 -26.34 17.48
N PRO A 43 27.15 -27.32 18.15
CA PRO A 43 27.89 -28.22 19.02
C PRO A 43 28.91 -29.01 18.20
N GLY A 44 30.11 -29.20 18.74
CA GLY A 44 31.12 -30.07 18.13
C GLY A 44 30.67 -31.54 18.15
N GLU A 45 31.32 -32.37 17.32
CA GLU A 45 30.97 -33.80 17.13
C GLU A 45 30.68 -34.54 18.44
N GLU A 46 29.58 -35.29 18.44
CA GLU A 46 29.11 -36.03 19.61
C GLU A 46 30.17 -37.07 20.06
N PRO A 47 30.58 -37.06 21.33
CA PRO A 47 31.40 -38.14 21.86
C PRO A 47 30.59 -39.44 21.93
N PRO A 48 31.23 -40.63 21.89
CA PRO A 48 30.54 -41.89 22.15
C PRO A 48 29.86 -41.90 23.53
N GLU A 49 28.81 -42.73 23.63
CA GLU A 49 27.66 -42.69 24.56
C GLU A 49 27.94 -42.72 26.09
N GLU A 50 29.19 -42.59 26.56
CA GLU A 50 29.57 -42.78 27.97
C GLU A 50 29.47 -41.53 28.87
N ASP A 51 29.19 -40.34 28.31
CA ASP A 51 29.42 -39.04 29.00
C ASP A 51 28.17 -38.10 29.03
N GLU A 52 26.95 -38.65 28.90
CA GLU A 52 25.67 -37.91 28.78
C GLU A 52 25.36 -36.89 29.90
N GLY A 53 26.03 -37.00 31.06
CA GLY A 53 25.75 -36.19 32.25
C GLY A 53 26.21 -34.72 32.17
N ILE A 54 27.01 -34.34 31.17
CA ILE A 54 27.59 -33.00 31.05
C ILE A 54 27.28 -32.41 29.67
N LYS A 55 26.32 -31.48 29.61
CA LYS A 55 26.09 -30.65 28.41
C LYS A 55 27.38 -29.90 28.08
N ARG A 56 28.06 -30.27 26.99
CA ARG A 56 29.23 -29.53 26.50
C ARG A 56 28.79 -28.14 26.05
N VAL A 57 29.43 -27.14 26.63
CA VAL A 57 29.32 -25.73 26.25
C VAL A 57 29.85 -25.58 24.82
N ASP A 58 29.05 -25.05 23.90
CA ASP A 58 29.47 -24.83 22.51
C ASP A 58 30.53 -23.72 22.39
N PRO A 59 31.29 -23.66 21.26
CA PRO A 59 32.39 -22.71 21.12
C PRO A 59 31.99 -21.24 21.33
N LEU A 60 30.82 -20.84 20.85
CA LEU A 60 30.28 -19.50 21.03
C LEU A 60 30.01 -19.17 22.50
N HIS A 61 29.38 -20.08 23.26
CA HIS A 61 29.13 -19.89 24.68
C HIS A 61 30.43 -19.93 25.50
N GLN A 62 31.43 -20.76 25.13
CA GLN A 62 32.76 -20.73 25.77
C GLN A 62 33.45 -19.36 25.61
N LEU A 63 33.33 -18.76 24.42
CA LEU A 63 33.90 -17.45 24.10
C LEU A 63 33.21 -16.31 24.87
N ILE A 64 31.88 -16.32 24.95
CA ILE A 64 31.11 -15.35 25.76
C ILE A 64 31.44 -15.49 27.26
N LEU A 65 31.56 -16.72 27.77
CA LEU A 65 31.96 -16.97 29.17
C LEU A 65 33.39 -16.49 29.46
N LEU A 66 34.30 -16.54 28.49
CA LEU A 66 35.66 -16.00 28.64
C LEU A 66 35.63 -14.47 28.79
N PHE A 67 34.91 -13.76 27.93
CA PHE A 67 34.78 -12.31 28.01
C PHE A 67 34.03 -11.84 29.27
N SER A 68 32.94 -12.51 29.65
CA SER A 68 32.24 -12.30 30.92
C SER A 68 33.19 -12.43 32.12
N ARG A 69 34.03 -13.48 32.15
CA ARG A 69 35.05 -13.67 33.20
C ARG A 69 36.11 -12.56 33.20
N THR A 70 36.49 -12.04 32.04
CA THR A 70 37.42 -10.90 31.94
C THR A 70 36.79 -9.63 32.52
N ALA A 71 35.53 -9.32 32.18
CA ALA A 71 34.82 -8.16 32.73
C ALA A 71 34.64 -8.24 34.27
N LEU A 72 34.40 -9.44 34.80
CA LEU A 72 34.32 -9.70 36.25
C LEU A 72 35.68 -9.72 36.97
N THR A 73 36.81 -9.60 36.25
CA THR A 73 38.15 -9.55 36.87
C THR A 73 38.48 -8.11 37.24
N GLU A 74 38.19 -7.72 38.50
CA GLU A 74 38.36 -6.34 38.97
C GLU A 74 39.75 -5.74 38.68
N LYS A 75 39.78 -4.69 37.87
CA LYS A 75 40.93 -3.81 37.63
C LYS A 75 40.58 -2.35 37.92
N CYS A 76 41.59 -1.51 38.14
CA CYS A 76 41.39 -0.06 38.32
C CYS A 76 40.94 0.65 37.02
N LYS A 77 41.34 0.11 35.87
CA LYS A 77 40.90 0.48 34.51
C LYS A 77 40.71 -0.79 33.70
N LEU A 78 39.82 -0.77 32.72
CA LEU A 78 39.82 -1.77 31.65
C LEU A 78 41.08 -1.58 30.78
N GLU A 79 41.58 -2.68 30.21
CA GLU A 79 42.63 -2.65 29.19
C GLU A 79 41.94 -2.72 27.81
N GLU A 80 42.53 -2.09 26.79
CA GLU A 80 41.98 -2.14 25.42
C GLU A 80 42.12 -3.54 24.83
N ASP A 81 41.03 -4.31 24.87
CA ASP A 81 40.97 -5.65 24.28
C ASP A 81 40.45 -5.59 22.83
N TYR A 82 41.38 -5.50 21.89
CA TYR A 82 41.08 -5.55 20.45
C TYR A 82 40.40 -6.85 20.01
N LEU A 83 40.58 -7.96 20.74
CA LEU A 83 39.91 -9.23 20.43
C LEU A 83 38.44 -9.18 20.83
N TYR A 84 38.14 -8.64 22.02
CA TYR A 84 36.76 -8.36 22.43
C TYR A 84 36.05 -7.43 21.45
N MET A 85 36.68 -6.31 21.07
CA MET A 85 36.07 -5.34 20.15
C MET A 85 35.73 -5.95 18.79
N ALA A 86 36.61 -6.77 18.22
CA ALA A 86 36.35 -7.48 16.97
C ALA A 86 35.19 -8.49 17.07
N TYR A 87 35.13 -9.28 18.16
CA TYR A 87 34.02 -10.22 18.34
C TYR A 87 32.70 -9.52 18.70
N ALA A 88 32.72 -8.38 19.39
CA ALA A 88 31.52 -7.60 19.68
C ALA A 88 30.90 -7.02 18.40
N ASP A 89 31.71 -6.49 17.48
CA ASP A 89 31.27 -6.01 16.15
C ASP A 89 30.67 -7.15 15.31
N ILE A 90 31.36 -8.28 15.20
CA ILE A 90 30.86 -9.47 14.47
C ILE A 90 29.54 -9.99 15.08
N MET A 91 29.42 -10.04 16.41
CA MET A 91 28.17 -10.44 17.07
C MET A 91 27.05 -9.44 16.81
N ALA A 92 27.32 -8.13 16.86
CA ALA A 92 26.32 -7.10 16.58
C ALA A 92 25.79 -7.22 15.14
N LYS A 93 26.70 -7.32 14.16
CA LYS A 93 26.35 -7.53 12.74
C LYS A 93 25.61 -8.84 12.50
N SER A 94 25.87 -9.90 13.27
CA SER A 94 25.11 -11.17 13.18
C SER A 94 23.64 -11.09 13.63
N CYS A 95 23.18 -9.91 14.09
CA CYS A 95 21.79 -9.57 14.42
C CYS A 95 21.31 -8.29 13.72
N HIS A 96 22.05 -7.80 12.71
CA HIS A 96 21.70 -6.62 11.93
C HIS A 96 21.54 -7.04 10.47
N ASP A 97 20.36 -6.80 9.89
CA ASP A 97 20.20 -6.85 8.44
C ASP A 97 20.51 -5.46 7.87
N GLU A 98 21.17 -5.39 6.71
CA GLU A 98 21.65 -4.14 6.10
C GLU A 98 20.53 -3.30 5.43
N GLU A 99 19.26 -3.65 5.66
CA GLU A 99 18.08 -3.01 5.03
C GLU A 99 17.43 -1.91 5.90
N ASP A 100 18.09 -1.51 6.99
CA ASP A 100 17.70 -0.36 7.83
C ASP A 100 18.30 0.99 7.33
N ASP A 101 19.03 1.02 6.21
CA ASP A 101 19.59 2.25 5.60
C ASP A 101 18.56 2.92 4.66
N ASP A 102 18.30 4.21 4.86
CA ASP A 102 17.15 4.94 4.31
C ASP A 102 17.18 5.10 2.75
N GLY A 103 16.62 4.13 2.02
CA GLY A 103 16.71 4.05 0.55
C GLY A 103 15.45 3.55 -0.18
N GLU A 104 14.43 4.41 -0.31
CA GLU A 104 13.11 4.17 -0.93
C GLU A 104 12.14 3.29 -0.09
N GLU A 105 10.94 3.82 0.22
CA GLU A 105 9.85 3.08 0.89
C GLU A 105 9.19 2.05 -0.06
N GLU A 106 9.88 0.98 -0.44
CA GLU A 106 9.18 -0.20 -0.96
C GLU A 106 8.26 -0.75 0.15
N VAL A 107 6.96 -0.84 -0.15
CA VAL A 107 5.92 -1.18 0.83
C VAL A 107 5.95 -2.69 1.12
N LYS A 108 6.97 -3.13 1.88
CA LYS A 108 7.18 -4.50 2.33
C LYS A 108 5.90 -5.12 2.88
N SER A 109 5.63 -6.36 2.47
CA SER A 109 4.41 -7.09 2.79
C SER A 109 4.35 -7.52 4.25
N PHE A 110 3.15 -7.84 4.75
CA PHE A 110 2.98 -8.30 6.14
C PHE A 110 3.70 -9.64 6.41
N GLU A 111 3.74 -10.54 5.43
CA GLU A 111 4.41 -11.84 5.54
C GLU A 111 5.95 -11.68 5.63
N GLU A 112 6.49 -10.77 4.84
CA GLU A 112 7.91 -10.37 4.79
C GLU A 112 8.35 -9.70 6.10
N LYS A 113 7.64 -8.65 6.57
CA LYS A 113 7.94 -7.96 7.83
C LYS A 113 7.92 -8.88 9.06
N GLU A 114 6.99 -9.84 9.12
CA GLU A 114 6.98 -10.82 10.22
C GLU A 114 8.07 -11.91 10.01
N MET A 115 8.43 -12.29 8.78
CA MET A 115 9.55 -13.20 8.54
C MET A 115 10.92 -12.59 8.91
N GLU A 116 11.15 -11.31 8.58
CA GLU A 116 12.32 -10.51 9.01
C GLU A 116 12.42 -10.49 10.54
N LYS A 117 11.34 -10.10 11.20
CA LYS A 117 11.25 -10.07 12.67
C LYS A 117 11.49 -11.44 13.31
N GLN A 118 10.99 -12.53 12.73
CA GLN A 118 11.24 -13.89 13.24
C GLN A 118 12.70 -14.35 13.02
N LYS A 119 13.35 -13.90 11.93
CA LYS A 119 14.79 -14.10 11.69
C LYS A 119 15.64 -13.34 12.71
N LEU A 120 15.34 -12.05 12.94
CA LEU A 120 15.98 -11.21 13.95
C LEU A 120 15.88 -11.83 15.35
N LEU A 121 14.67 -12.21 15.79
CA LEU A 121 14.45 -12.86 17.08
C LEU A 121 15.24 -14.17 17.24
N TYR A 122 15.40 -14.94 16.16
CA TYR A 122 16.23 -16.17 16.16
C TYR A 122 17.74 -15.87 16.28
N GLN A 123 18.25 -14.88 15.53
CA GLN A 123 19.65 -14.44 15.64
C GLN A 123 19.95 -13.89 17.04
N GLN A 124 19.05 -13.09 17.61
CA GLN A 124 19.16 -12.57 18.99
C GLN A 124 19.08 -13.68 20.04
N ALA A 125 18.20 -14.68 19.87
CA ALA A 125 18.13 -15.86 20.75
C ALA A 125 19.45 -16.63 20.77
N ARG A 126 20.04 -16.88 19.59
CA ARG A 126 21.33 -17.56 19.43
C ARG A 126 22.46 -16.91 20.26
N LEU A 127 22.49 -15.57 20.36
CA LEU A 127 23.47 -14.87 21.21
C LEU A 127 23.07 -14.86 22.69
N HIS A 128 21.82 -14.50 23.01
CA HIS A 128 21.47 -14.19 24.39
C HIS A 128 21.29 -15.42 25.27
N ASP A 129 20.86 -16.57 24.73
CA ASP A 129 20.83 -17.85 25.46
C ASP A 129 22.24 -18.37 25.82
N ARG A 130 23.28 -17.79 25.21
CA ARG A 130 24.70 -18.05 25.50
C ARG A 130 25.31 -17.01 26.44
N GLY A 131 24.50 -16.14 27.04
CA GLY A 131 24.90 -15.17 28.06
C GLY A 131 25.40 -13.82 27.53
N ALA A 132 25.27 -13.53 26.23
CA ALA A 132 25.76 -12.28 25.65
C ALA A 132 25.13 -11.03 26.31
N ALA A 133 23.86 -11.12 26.71
CA ALA A 133 23.15 -10.07 27.44
C ALA A 133 23.77 -9.76 28.82
N GLU A 134 24.18 -10.77 29.59
CA GLU A 134 24.86 -10.58 30.88
C GLU A 134 26.26 -9.98 30.68
N MET A 135 26.98 -10.42 29.65
CA MET A 135 28.31 -9.91 29.29
C MET A 135 28.28 -8.41 28.98
N VAL A 136 27.29 -7.94 28.21
CA VAL A 136 27.10 -6.50 27.90
C VAL A 136 26.95 -5.67 29.19
N LEU A 137 26.08 -6.10 30.11
CA LEU A 137 25.87 -5.42 31.40
C LEU A 137 27.15 -5.40 32.25
N GLN A 138 27.89 -6.51 32.28
CA GLN A 138 29.15 -6.64 33.03
C GLN A 138 30.23 -5.70 32.48
N THR A 139 30.40 -5.61 31.16
CA THR A 139 31.40 -4.71 30.55
C THR A 139 31.04 -3.24 30.76
N ILE A 140 29.74 -2.86 30.69
CA ILE A 140 29.29 -1.50 31.01
C ILE A 140 29.51 -1.18 32.50
N SER A 141 29.28 -2.12 33.41
CA SER A 141 29.57 -1.96 34.84
C SER A 141 31.09 -1.79 35.10
N ALA A 142 31.92 -2.54 34.38
CA ALA A 142 33.37 -2.54 34.54
C ALA A 142 34.07 -1.26 34.04
N SER A 143 33.47 -0.51 33.10
CA SER A 143 34.05 0.75 32.56
C SER A 143 33.96 1.93 33.53
N LYS A 144 33.08 1.89 34.53
CA LYS A 144 32.96 2.87 35.64
C LYS A 144 32.79 4.32 35.18
N GLY A 145 32.15 4.53 34.03
CA GLY A 145 31.93 5.86 33.44
C GLY A 145 33.07 6.39 32.58
N GLU A 146 34.14 5.62 32.31
CA GLU A 146 35.14 6.02 31.33
C GLU A 146 34.69 5.64 29.91
N MET A 147 34.51 6.64 29.04
CA MET A 147 34.24 6.44 27.61
C MET A 147 35.47 5.86 26.91
N GLY A 148 35.26 4.93 25.99
CA GLY A 148 36.31 4.31 25.18
C GLY A 148 35.75 3.33 24.14
N PRO A 149 36.56 2.91 23.15
CA PRO A 149 36.08 2.13 22.00
C PRO A 149 35.48 0.77 22.41
N MET A 150 35.99 0.15 23.48
CA MET A 150 35.43 -1.08 24.04
C MET A 150 34.00 -0.88 24.58
N VAL A 151 33.67 0.30 25.12
CA VAL A 151 32.32 0.63 25.58
C VAL A 151 31.40 0.89 24.39
N ALA A 152 31.88 1.59 23.35
CA ALA A 152 31.13 1.81 22.11
C ALA A 152 30.72 0.47 21.46
N ALA A 153 31.68 -0.43 21.23
CA ALA A 153 31.41 -1.78 20.70
C ALA A 153 30.46 -2.60 21.59
N THR A 154 30.51 -2.39 22.92
CA THR A 154 29.59 -3.03 23.87
C THR A 154 28.17 -2.49 23.75
N LEU A 155 27.99 -1.18 23.55
CA LEU A 155 26.68 -0.56 23.34
C LEU A 155 26.05 -1.02 22.03
N LYS A 156 26.82 -1.05 20.92
CA LYS A 156 26.34 -1.57 19.63
C LYS A 156 25.90 -3.02 19.70
N LEU A 157 26.64 -3.88 20.41
CA LEU A 157 26.21 -5.26 20.70
C LEU A 157 24.93 -5.30 21.57
N GLY A 158 24.83 -4.43 22.58
CA GLY A 158 23.63 -4.30 23.41
C GLY A 158 22.39 -3.89 22.60
N ILE A 159 22.55 -2.92 21.70
CA ILE A 159 21.52 -2.47 20.74
C ILE A 159 21.07 -3.63 19.87
N ALA A 160 22.00 -4.32 19.19
CA ALA A 160 21.68 -5.41 18.28
C ALA A 160 20.92 -6.58 18.94
N ILE A 161 21.24 -6.90 20.20
CA ILE A 161 20.55 -7.96 20.96
C ILE A 161 19.14 -7.52 21.44
N LEU A 162 18.91 -6.22 21.62
CA LEU A 162 17.63 -5.67 22.09
C LEU A 162 16.69 -5.18 20.95
N ASN A 163 17.22 -4.93 19.75
CA ASN A 163 16.53 -4.27 18.65
C ASN A 163 15.16 -4.91 18.33
N GLY A 164 14.15 -4.10 18.04
CA GLY A 164 12.78 -4.56 17.82
C GLY A 164 12.05 -5.00 19.10
N GLY A 165 12.40 -4.43 20.26
CA GLY A 165 11.69 -4.61 21.52
C GLY A 165 11.79 -6.01 22.12
N ASN A 166 12.99 -6.61 22.17
CA ASN A 166 13.16 -7.99 22.65
C ASN A 166 12.96 -8.14 24.17
N SER A 167 11.68 -8.23 24.58
CA SER A 167 11.24 -8.44 25.96
C SER A 167 11.86 -9.65 26.66
N THR A 168 12.24 -10.71 25.93
CA THR A 168 12.89 -11.90 26.52
C THR A 168 14.31 -11.59 27.00
N VAL A 169 15.02 -10.71 26.27
CA VAL A 169 16.33 -10.19 26.66
C VAL A 169 16.19 -9.18 27.79
N GLN A 170 15.26 -8.22 27.67
CA GLN A 170 15.01 -7.22 28.70
C GLN A 170 14.75 -7.85 30.07
N GLN A 171 13.92 -8.91 30.12
CA GLN A 171 13.63 -9.64 31.35
C GLN A 171 14.87 -10.34 31.92
N LYS A 172 15.64 -11.07 31.09
CA LYS A 172 16.91 -11.71 31.50
C LYS A 172 17.92 -10.69 32.03
N MET A 173 18.06 -9.53 31.37
CA MET A 173 18.90 -8.42 31.82
C MET A 173 18.43 -7.84 33.16
N LEU A 174 17.12 -7.64 33.33
CA LEU A 174 16.55 -7.06 34.55
C LEU A 174 16.72 -7.99 35.75
N ASP A 175 16.46 -9.28 35.58
CA ASP A 175 16.60 -10.28 36.64
C ASP A 175 18.07 -10.46 37.04
N TYR A 176 18.99 -10.45 36.08
CA TYR A 176 20.43 -10.38 36.36
C TYR A 176 20.79 -9.18 37.26
N LEU A 177 20.32 -7.97 36.93
CA LEU A 177 20.62 -6.77 37.72
C LEU A 177 19.97 -6.82 39.12
N LYS A 178 18.76 -7.37 39.24
CA LYS A 178 18.05 -7.55 40.52
C LYS A 178 18.76 -8.57 41.43
N ASP A 179 19.23 -9.69 40.88
CA ASP A 179 19.90 -10.77 41.63
C ASP A 179 21.34 -10.41 42.02
N LYS A 180 22.12 -9.83 41.10
CA LYS A 180 23.49 -9.38 41.39
C LYS A 180 23.53 -8.13 42.28
N LYS A 181 22.46 -7.32 42.27
CA LYS A 181 22.38 -6.02 42.95
C LYS A 181 23.47 -5.06 42.50
N ASP A 182 23.73 -5.04 41.20
CA ASP A 182 24.80 -4.24 40.64
C ASP A 182 24.48 -2.74 40.76
N VAL A 183 25.36 -2.03 41.44
CA VAL A 183 25.35 -0.56 41.62
C VAL A 183 26.33 0.11 40.65
N GLY A 184 27.40 -0.59 40.28
CA GLY A 184 28.42 -0.13 39.35
C GLY A 184 27.84 0.13 37.97
N PHE A 185 26.94 -0.73 37.49
CA PHE A 185 26.24 -0.56 36.21
C PHE A 185 25.56 0.82 36.09
N PHE A 186 24.72 1.19 37.06
CA PHE A 186 24.00 2.47 37.05
C PHE A 186 24.90 3.68 37.29
N GLN A 187 25.92 3.54 38.15
CA GLN A 187 26.91 4.60 38.36
C GLN A 187 27.78 4.82 37.10
N SER A 188 28.08 3.74 36.36
CA SER A 188 28.82 3.79 35.10
C SER A 188 27.99 4.50 34.03
N LEU A 189 26.73 4.10 33.81
CA LEU A 189 25.81 4.77 32.88
C LEU A 189 25.68 6.27 33.17
N ALA A 190 25.41 6.64 34.44
CA ALA A 190 25.32 8.04 34.84
C ALA A 190 26.65 8.80 34.68
N GLY A 191 27.78 8.12 34.78
CA GLY A 191 29.11 8.66 34.47
C GLY A 191 29.29 8.93 32.97
N LEU A 192 28.97 7.95 32.11
CA LEU A 192 29.04 8.08 30.64
C LEU A 192 28.19 9.27 30.16
N MET A 193 26.95 9.38 30.67
CA MET A 193 26.03 10.50 30.36
C MET A 193 26.55 11.87 30.84
N GLN A 194 27.42 11.91 31.87
CA GLN A 194 28.06 13.14 32.34
C GLN A 194 29.29 13.51 31.50
N SER A 195 30.00 12.53 30.94
CA SER A 195 31.13 12.76 30.03
C SER A 195 30.74 13.04 28.58
N CYS A 196 29.55 12.60 28.13
CA CYS A 196 28.98 12.97 26.82
C CYS A 196 29.01 14.49 26.60
N SER A 197 29.55 14.91 25.46
CA SER A 197 29.78 16.30 25.10
C SER A 197 28.53 16.99 24.53
N VAL A 198 28.70 18.27 24.21
CA VAL A 198 27.70 19.17 23.61
C VAL A 198 28.42 20.13 22.65
N LEU A 199 27.66 20.93 21.91
CA LEU A 199 28.13 21.87 20.89
C LEU A 199 28.88 23.08 21.51
N ASP A 200 30.16 22.89 21.88
CA ASP A 200 31.04 23.96 22.40
C ASP A 200 31.41 24.98 21.30
N LEU A 201 30.84 26.19 21.41
CA LEU A 201 31.19 27.34 20.58
C LEU A 201 32.69 27.63 20.55
N ASN A 202 33.43 27.36 21.62
CA ASN A 202 34.88 27.60 21.67
C ASN A 202 35.65 26.55 20.84
N ALA A 203 35.18 25.32 20.75
CA ALA A 203 35.73 24.29 19.86
C ALA A 203 35.40 24.66 18.40
N PHE A 204 34.15 25.01 18.12
CA PHE A 204 33.70 25.47 16.79
C PHE A 204 34.51 26.68 16.29
N GLU A 205 34.65 27.73 17.10
CA GLU A 205 35.44 28.93 16.79
C GLU A 205 36.95 28.65 16.59
N ARG A 206 37.47 27.50 17.04
CA ARG A 206 38.85 27.07 16.75
C ARG A 206 38.93 26.25 15.46
N GLN A 207 37.92 25.44 15.16
CA GLN A 207 37.81 24.68 13.92
C GLN A 207 37.64 25.61 12.71
N ASN A 208 36.65 26.52 12.76
CA ASN A 208 36.38 27.50 11.70
C ASN A 208 37.64 28.36 11.36
N LYS A 209 38.42 28.76 12.38
CA LYS A 209 39.71 29.45 12.18
C LYS A 209 40.83 28.58 11.61
N ALA A 210 40.81 27.27 11.81
CA ALA A 210 41.80 26.36 11.22
C ALA A 210 41.48 26.06 9.74
N GLU A 211 40.18 25.90 9.43
CA GLU A 211 39.66 25.79 8.06
C GLU A 211 39.94 27.06 7.26
N GLY A 212 39.66 28.24 7.82
CA GLY A 212 39.97 29.55 7.23
C GLY A 212 41.47 29.84 7.01
N LEU A 213 42.37 29.02 7.54
CA LEU A 213 43.81 29.07 7.25
C LEU A 213 44.24 28.14 6.11
N GLY A 214 43.34 27.31 5.58
CA GLY A 214 43.65 26.34 4.52
C GLY A 214 44.67 25.26 4.94
N MET A 215 44.85 25.05 6.25
CA MET A 215 45.81 24.08 6.81
C MET A 215 45.20 22.68 7.01
N VAL A 216 43.94 22.48 6.62
CA VAL A 216 43.27 21.18 6.62
C VAL A 216 43.70 20.40 5.39
N THR A 217 44.67 19.50 5.57
CA THR A 217 44.90 18.38 4.64
C THR A 217 43.83 17.31 4.85
N GLU A 218 43.42 16.60 3.78
CA GLU A 218 42.39 15.55 3.84
C GLU A 218 42.69 14.51 4.94
N GLU A 219 43.96 14.09 5.10
CA GLU A 219 44.41 13.14 6.15
C GLU A 219 44.42 13.72 7.59
N GLY A 220 43.89 14.94 7.80
CA GLY A 220 43.90 15.66 9.08
C GLY A 220 42.52 16.16 9.52
N SER A 221 41.45 15.74 8.85
CA SER A 221 40.05 16.17 9.01
C SER A 221 39.35 15.62 10.27
N GLY A 222 40.08 15.43 11.37
CA GLY A 222 39.47 15.11 12.65
C GLY A 222 38.60 16.26 13.15
N GLU A 223 37.30 16.19 12.88
CA GLU A 223 36.23 17.07 13.35
C GLU A 223 36.33 17.22 14.89
N LYS A 224 36.15 18.43 15.44
CA LYS A 224 36.50 18.72 16.85
C LYS A 224 35.32 19.10 17.73
N VAL A 225 34.12 19.06 17.17
CA VAL A 225 32.87 19.42 17.81
C VAL A 225 32.03 18.15 17.84
N MET A 226 31.58 17.74 19.03
CA MET A 226 30.80 16.52 19.25
C MET A 226 31.40 15.26 18.56
N GLN A 227 32.66 14.94 18.87
CA GLN A 227 33.36 13.71 18.42
C GLN A 227 32.74 12.40 18.93
N ASP A 228 31.78 12.52 19.84
CA ASP A 228 31.09 11.46 20.56
C ASP A 228 29.57 11.51 20.32
N ASP A 229 29.13 12.12 19.21
CA ASP A 229 27.74 12.14 18.76
C ASP A 229 27.20 10.72 18.52
N GLU A 230 27.90 9.90 17.73
CA GLU A 230 27.58 8.48 17.49
C GLU A 230 27.48 7.70 18.81
N PHE A 231 28.50 7.81 19.69
CA PHE A 231 28.51 7.15 20.99
C PHE A 231 27.36 7.60 21.90
N THR A 232 27.00 8.88 21.85
CA THR A 232 25.93 9.44 22.68
C THR A 232 24.57 8.97 22.17
N CYS A 233 24.38 8.92 20.85
CA CYS A 233 23.22 8.29 20.22
C CYS A 233 23.12 6.80 20.60
N ASP A 234 24.21 6.02 20.49
CA ASP A 234 24.27 4.62 20.93
C ASP A 234 23.88 4.45 22.41
N LEU A 235 24.42 5.28 23.30
CA LEU A 235 24.15 5.23 24.73
C LEU A 235 22.66 5.45 25.03
N PHE A 236 22.04 6.44 24.38
CA PHE A 236 20.61 6.71 24.55
C PHE A 236 19.71 5.70 23.81
N ARG A 237 20.11 5.19 22.64
CA ARG A 237 19.40 4.12 21.92
C ARG A 237 19.40 2.82 22.72
N PHE A 238 20.51 2.45 23.35
CA PHE A 238 20.57 1.33 24.30
C PHE A 238 19.60 1.53 25.48
N LEU A 239 19.56 2.72 26.09
CA LEU A 239 18.63 3.04 27.18
C LEU A 239 17.16 3.02 26.75
N GLN A 240 16.85 3.44 25.52
CA GLN A 240 15.51 3.36 24.93
C GLN A 240 15.08 1.89 24.77
N LEU A 241 15.93 1.07 24.14
CA LEU A 241 15.68 -0.34 23.83
C LEU A 241 15.53 -1.24 25.09
N LEU A 242 16.02 -0.80 26.25
CA LEU A 242 15.76 -1.45 27.54
C LEU A 242 14.34 -1.24 28.08
N CYS A 243 13.58 -0.28 27.54
CA CYS A 243 12.21 0.05 27.96
C CYS A 243 11.15 -0.10 26.85
N GLU A 244 11.58 -0.13 25.58
CA GLU A 244 10.75 -0.38 24.39
C GLU A 244 9.81 -1.59 24.57
N GLY A 245 8.57 -1.48 24.11
CA GLY A 245 7.52 -2.46 24.43
C GLY A 245 6.90 -2.28 25.83
N HIS A 246 7.13 -1.12 26.45
CA HIS A 246 6.54 -0.66 27.72
C HIS A 246 6.86 -1.59 28.92
N SER A 247 8.13 -1.96 29.06
CA SER A 247 8.62 -2.83 30.14
C SER A 247 8.57 -2.12 31.50
N SER A 248 7.38 -2.06 32.10
CA SER A 248 7.11 -1.23 33.29
C SER A 248 8.00 -1.58 34.49
N ASP A 249 8.36 -2.85 34.64
CA ASP A 249 9.28 -3.32 35.69
C ASP A 249 10.70 -2.75 35.49
N PHE A 250 11.17 -2.65 34.24
CA PHE A 250 12.46 -2.04 33.87
C PHE A 250 12.40 -0.51 33.99
N GLN A 251 11.35 0.13 33.45
CA GLN A 251 11.08 1.57 33.56
C GLN A 251 11.10 2.05 35.02
N ASN A 252 10.51 1.27 35.94
CA ASN A 252 10.53 1.57 37.37
C ASN A 252 11.93 1.37 37.99
N TYR A 253 12.70 0.38 37.52
CA TYR A 253 14.03 0.08 38.03
C TYR A 253 15.10 1.09 37.57
N LEU A 254 14.96 1.73 36.40
CA LEU A 254 15.77 2.88 35.99
C LEU A 254 15.60 4.10 36.90
N ARG A 255 14.38 4.28 37.45
CA ARG A 255 14.08 5.35 38.41
C ARG A 255 14.56 5.02 39.82
N THR A 256 14.41 3.78 40.28
CA THR A 256 14.74 3.38 41.66
C THR A 256 15.08 1.89 41.81
N GLN A 257 16.34 1.59 42.16
CA GLN A 257 16.81 0.22 42.36
C GLN A 257 16.48 -0.32 43.76
N THR A 258 15.24 -0.75 43.97
CA THR A 258 14.68 -1.23 45.26
C THR A 258 15.26 -2.58 45.72
N GLY A 259 16.53 -2.59 46.05
CA GLY A 259 17.29 -3.76 46.49
C GLY A 259 18.77 -3.50 46.70
N ASN A 260 19.28 -2.41 46.12
CA ASN A 260 20.65 -1.91 46.23
C ASN A 260 20.84 -1.02 47.47
N ASN A 261 22.09 -0.67 47.80
CA ASN A 261 22.43 0.21 48.93
C ASN A 261 22.35 1.72 48.59
N THR A 262 22.30 2.05 47.30
CA THR A 262 22.21 3.42 46.76
C THR A 262 21.25 3.42 45.58
N THR A 263 20.67 4.58 45.28
CA THR A 263 19.78 4.77 44.13
C THR A 263 20.40 5.77 43.15
N VAL A 264 20.38 5.42 41.86
CA VAL A 264 20.76 6.29 40.75
C VAL A 264 19.52 6.44 39.86
N ASN A 265 18.99 7.65 39.74
CA ASN A 265 17.79 7.91 38.94
C ASN A 265 18.20 8.35 37.53
N ILE A 266 18.36 7.36 36.63
CA ILE A 266 18.85 7.56 35.25
C ILE A 266 17.95 8.52 34.47
N ILE A 267 16.65 8.54 34.78
CA ILE A 267 15.65 9.42 34.15
C ILE A 267 15.96 10.89 34.43
N ILE A 268 16.33 11.23 35.68
CA ILE A 268 16.74 12.59 36.02
C ILE A 268 18.09 12.94 35.37
N SER A 269 19.06 12.01 35.38
CA SER A 269 20.33 12.21 34.68
C SER A 269 20.18 12.40 33.16
N THR A 270 19.11 11.85 32.56
CA THR A 270 18.76 12.08 31.14
C THR A 270 18.26 13.51 30.92
N VAL A 271 17.44 14.04 31.84
CA VAL A 271 17.02 15.45 31.84
C VAL A 271 18.21 16.39 32.08
N ASP A 272 19.16 16.03 32.96
CA ASP A 272 20.38 16.80 33.21
C ASP A 272 21.38 16.77 32.02
N TYR A 273 21.29 15.79 31.12
CA TYR A 273 21.97 15.83 29.81
C TYR A 273 21.20 16.73 28.83
N LEU A 274 19.88 16.52 28.68
CA LEU A 274 19.03 17.30 27.78
C LEU A 274 19.10 18.81 28.04
N LEU A 275 19.17 19.24 29.31
CA LEU A 275 19.30 20.65 29.67
C LEU A 275 20.64 21.26 29.19
N ARG A 276 21.75 20.50 29.25
CA ARG A 276 23.05 20.96 28.72
C ARG A 276 23.04 21.06 27.19
N VAL A 277 22.39 20.10 26.52
CA VAL A 277 22.18 20.15 25.06
C VAL A 277 21.34 21.37 24.69
N GLN A 278 20.25 21.64 25.41
CA GLN A 278 19.39 22.79 25.19
C GLN A 278 20.12 24.13 25.38
N GLU A 279 20.87 24.30 26.46
CA GLU A 279 21.67 25.50 26.73
C GLU A 279 22.69 25.74 25.60
N SER A 280 23.42 24.69 25.21
CA SER A 280 24.40 24.69 24.12
C SER A 280 23.80 25.01 22.74
N ILE A 281 22.65 24.43 22.40
CA ILE A 281 21.86 24.73 21.18
C ILE A 281 21.37 26.19 21.19
N SER A 282 21.02 26.72 22.35
CA SER A 282 20.55 28.11 22.50
C SER A 282 21.68 29.13 22.33
N ASP A 283 22.86 28.85 22.89
CA ASP A 283 24.07 29.64 22.65
C ASP A 283 24.47 29.62 21.17
N PHE A 284 24.33 28.48 20.49
CA PHE A 284 24.56 28.37 19.05
C PHE A 284 23.59 29.23 18.23
N TYR A 285 22.31 29.28 18.60
CA TYR A 285 21.36 30.25 18.01
C TYR A 285 21.85 31.69 18.18
N TRP A 286 22.28 32.11 19.38
CA TRP A 286 22.77 33.47 19.62
C TRP A 286 24.05 33.80 18.83
N TYR A 287 24.95 32.84 18.62
CA TYR A 287 26.12 33.03 17.76
C TYR A 287 25.75 33.26 16.27
N TYR A 288 24.61 32.72 15.81
CA TYR A 288 24.08 32.93 14.47
C TYR A 288 22.97 34.00 14.36
N SER A 289 22.47 34.57 15.47
CA SER A 289 21.30 35.48 15.43
C SER A 289 21.59 36.82 14.76
N GLY A 290 22.87 37.19 14.61
CA GLY A 290 23.34 38.39 13.91
C GLY A 290 23.91 38.14 12.50
N LYS A 291 23.74 36.94 11.95
CA LYS A 291 24.12 36.57 10.57
C LYS A 291 22.88 36.09 9.83
N ASP A 292 22.65 36.53 8.60
CA ASP A 292 21.45 36.12 7.86
C ASP A 292 21.45 34.61 7.55
N VAL A 293 22.60 34.08 7.10
CA VAL A 293 22.81 32.68 6.69
C VAL A 293 23.67 31.91 7.70
N ILE A 294 23.43 30.59 7.84
CA ILE A 294 24.30 29.66 8.58
C ILE A 294 25.27 28.99 7.58
N ASP A 295 26.57 29.07 7.84
CA ASP A 295 27.60 28.43 7.01
C ASP A 295 27.56 26.90 7.10
N GLU A 296 27.98 26.21 6.03
CA GLU A 296 27.86 24.75 5.84
C GLU A 296 28.38 23.93 7.04
N GLN A 297 29.53 24.31 7.59
CA GLN A 297 30.10 23.63 8.77
C GLN A 297 29.33 23.96 10.07
N GLY A 298 28.65 25.11 10.14
CA GLY A 298 27.68 25.41 11.17
C GLY A 298 26.44 24.51 11.05
N GLN A 299 25.90 24.35 9.84
CA GLN A 299 24.74 23.49 9.58
C GLN A 299 25.02 22.02 9.96
N ARG A 300 26.14 21.45 9.52
CA ARG A 300 26.57 20.07 9.89
C ARG A 300 26.67 19.86 11.41
N ASN A 301 27.33 20.79 12.11
CA ASN A 301 27.47 20.72 13.57
C ASN A 301 26.12 20.88 14.30
N PHE A 302 25.18 21.63 13.73
CA PHE A 302 23.84 21.79 14.29
C PHE A 302 22.96 20.56 14.07
N SER A 303 23.02 19.95 12.89
CA SER A 303 22.36 18.67 12.56
C SER A 303 22.75 17.57 13.56
N LYS A 304 24.05 17.38 13.82
CA LYS A 304 24.55 16.46 14.87
C LYS A 304 23.91 16.70 16.24
N ALA A 305 23.84 17.96 16.68
CA ALA A 305 23.21 18.32 17.95
C ALA A 305 21.68 18.09 17.95
N ILE A 306 21.01 18.29 16.81
CA ILE A 306 19.59 17.97 16.60
C ILE A 306 19.36 16.45 16.69
N GLN A 307 20.16 15.64 16.02
CA GLN A 307 20.06 14.17 16.03
C GLN A 307 20.25 13.60 17.43
N VAL A 308 21.26 14.06 18.18
CA VAL A 308 21.46 13.68 19.59
C VAL A 308 20.26 14.09 20.45
N ALA A 309 19.71 15.30 20.28
CA ALA A 309 18.51 15.74 21.00
C ALA A 309 17.28 14.88 20.66
N LYS A 310 17.12 14.48 19.39
CA LYS A 310 16.03 13.62 18.88
C LYS A 310 16.06 12.26 19.57
N GLN A 311 17.22 11.61 19.63
CA GLN A 311 17.39 10.34 20.35
C GLN A 311 17.10 10.48 21.85
N VAL A 312 17.46 11.60 22.49
CA VAL A 312 17.13 11.85 23.90
C VAL A 312 15.62 12.01 24.13
N PHE A 313 14.88 12.70 23.27
CA PHE A 313 13.41 12.80 23.39
C PHE A 313 12.72 11.44 23.18
N ASN A 314 13.18 10.63 22.23
CA ASN A 314 12.65 9.29 22.00
C ASN A 314 12.97 8.33 23.16
N THR A 315 14.13 8.48 23.79
CA THR A 315 14.49 7.76 25.03
C THR A 315 13.62 8.18 26.23
N LEU A 316 13.40 9.49 26.41
CA LEU A 316 12.50 10.01 27.47
C LEU A 316 11.04 9.57 27.26
N THR A 317 10.63 9.28 26.03
CA THR A 317 9.30 8.81 25.66
C THR A 317 9.09 7.35 26.08
N GLU A 318 10.02 6.44 25.76
CA GLU A 318 9.96 5.04 26.22
C GLU A 318 10.05 4.87 27.75
N TYR A 319 10.61 5.85 28.47
CA TYR A 319 10.59 5.86 29.93
C TYR A 319 9.19 6.09 30.53
N ILE A 320 8.21 6.62 29.78
CA ILE A 320 6.89 7.00 30.31
C ILE A 320 5.70 6.33 29.65
N GLN A 321 5.80 5.92 28.38
CA GLN A 321 4.71 5.25 27.66
C GLN A 321 4.33 3.90 28.29
N GLY A 322 3.03 3.56 28.21
CA GLY A 322 2.45 2.42 28.92
C GLY A 322 2.36 2.74 30.41
N PRO A 323 1.35 3.54 30.82
CA PRO A 323 1.61 4.82 31.47
C PRO A 323 2.34 4.68 32.81
N CYS A 324 3.64 4.93 32.78
CA CYS A 324 4.51 4.79 33.95
C CYS A 324 4.40 6.02 34.87
N THR A 325 3.30 6.08 35.62
CA THR A 325 2.94 7.22 36.48
C THR A 325 4.07 7.67 37.44
N GLY A 326 4.89 6.74 37.94
CA GLY A 326 6.05 7.09 38.78
C GLY A 326 7.17 7.82 38.01
N ASN A 327 7.36 7.52 36.73
CA ASN A 327 8.31 8.22 35.85
C ASN A 327 7.75 9.57 35.40
N GLN A 328 6.47 9.61 35.02
CA GLN A 328 5.74 10.86 34.73
C GLN A 328 5.83 11.86 35.90
N GLN A 329 5.58 11.44 37.15
CA GLN A 329 5.71 12.33 38.31
C GLN A 329 7.17 12.69 38.62
N SER A 330 8.15 11.79 38.37
CA SER A 330 9.57 12.11 38.52
C SER A 330 10.01 13.21 37.54
N LEU A 331 9.53 13.17 36.29
CA LEU A 331 9.79 14.20 35.29
C LEU A 331 9.04 15.50 35.60
N ALA A 332 7.79 15.42 36.04
CA ALA A 332 6.96 16.57 36.39
C ALA A 332 7.50 17.39 37.59
N HIS A 333 8.31 16.76 38.45
CA HIS A 333 9.04 17.40 39.57
C HIS A 333 10.53 17.68 39.26
N SER A 334 10.98 17.42 38.03
CA SER A 334 12.33 17.74 37.55
C SER A 334 12.41 19.12 36.88
N ARG A 335 13.58 19.49 36.36
CA ARG A 335 13.81 20.68 35.54
C ARG A 335 13.52 20.47 34.03
N LEU A 336 12.77 19.43 33.67
CA LEU A 336 12.35 19.17 32.29
C LEU A 336 11.61 20.37 31.68
N TRP A 337 10.77 21.04 32.48
CA TRP A 337 10.01 22.21 32.02
C TRP A 337 10.93 23.35 31.57
N ASP A 338 12.01 23.64 32.30
CA ASP A 338 13.04 24.62 31.92
C ASP A 338 13.59 24.34 30.51
N ALA A 339 13.94 23.06 30.23
CA ALA A 339 14.48 22.65 28.94
C ALA A 339 13.43 22.77 27.81
N VAL A 340 12.18 22.38 28.06
CA VAL A 340 11.09 22.49 27.07
C VAL A 340 10.81 23.96 26.73
N VAL A 341 10.82 24.88 27.70
CA VAL A 341 10.72 26.33 27.44
C VAL A 341 11.88 26.83 26.57
N GLY A 342 13.09 26.37 26.84
CA GLY A 342 14.28 26.70 26.04
C GLY A 342 14.20 26.18 24.60
N PHE A 343 13.77 24.94 24.39
CA PHE A 343 13.54 24.40 23.04
C PHE A 343 12.44 25.16 22.28
N LEU A 344 11.32 25.52 22.94
CA LEU A 344 10.27 26.35 22.32
C LEU A 344 10.80 27.71 21.83
N HIS A 345 11.74 28.33 22.56
CA HIS A 345 12.41 29.55 22.12
C HIS A 345 13.28 29.32 20.87
N VAL A 346 14.09 28.26 20.87
CA VAL A 346 14.93 27.90 19.71
C VAL A 346 14.08 27.61 18.48
N PHE A 347 13.01 26.80 18.60
CA PHE A 347 12.11 26.49 17.49
C PHE A 347 11.45 27.75 16.92
N ALA A 348 10.86 28.60 17.77
CA ALA A 348 10.17 29.81 17.35
C ALA A 348 11.05 30.76 16.51
N HIS A 349 12.34 30.90 16.86
CA HIS A 349 13.25 31.77 16.13
C HIS A 349 13.96 31.09 14.96
N MET A 350 14.40 29.84 15.10
CA MET A 350 15.07 29.13 14.01
C MET A 350 14.11 28.79 12.87
N GLN A 351 12.86 28.41 13.14
CA GLN A 351 11.87 28.13 12.08
C GLN A 351 11.65 29.36 11.17
N MET A 352 11.48 30.54 11.77
CA MET A 352 11.34 31.81 11.07
C MET A 352 12.61 32.24 10.30
N LYS A 353 13.78 31.70 10.65
CA LYS A 353 15.06 32.05 10.03
C LYS A 353 15.43 31.08 8.91
N LEU A 354 15.45 29.78 9.20
CA LEU A 354 15.85 28.73 8.25
C LEU A 354 14.89 28.64 7.05
N SER A 355 13.65 29.14 7.16
CA SER A 355 12.70 29.18 6.04
C SER A 355 13.03 30.22 4.97
N GLN A 356 13.97 31.14 5.22
CA GLN A 356 14.27 32.28 4.32
C GLN A 356 15.32 31.96 3.23
N ASP A 357 15.82 30.73 3.16
CA ASP A 357 16.92 30.31 2.29
C ASP A 357 16.76 28.82 1.92
N SER A 358 16.86 28.46 0.63
CA SER A 358 16.79 27.06 0.16
C SER A 358 17.86 26.18 0.78
N SER A 359 19.06 26.71 0.99
CA SER A 359 20.22 25.95 1.48
C SER A 359 20.08 25.50 2.94
N GLN A 360 19.04 25.94 3.65
CA GLN A 360 18.80 25.66 5.07
C GLN A 360 17.53 24.81 5.31
N ILE A 361 16.86 24.34 4.25
CA ILE A 361 15.56 23.67 4.32
C ILE A 361 15.65 22.23 4.83
N GLU A 362 16.75 21.52 4.57
CA GLU A 362 17.00 20.20 5.12
C GLU A 362 17.16 20.30 6.65
N LEU A 363 17.95 21.26 7.12
CA LEU A 363 18.11 21.59 8.55
C LEU A 363 16.80 22.07 9.20
N LEU A 364 15.93 22.78 8.46
CA LEU A 364 14.58 23.13 8.92
C LEU A 364 13.70 21.90 9.11
N LYS A 365 13.74 20.92 8.20
CA LYS A 365 13.00 19.66 8.33
C LYS A 365 13.48 18.86 9.54
N GLU A 366 14.79 18.68 9.72
CA GLU A 366 15.36 18.02 10.90
C GLU A 366 14.91 18.69 12.21
N LEU A 367 14.92 20.03 12.24
CA LEU A 367 14.46 20.81 13.39
C LEU A 367 12.94 20.64 13.66
N MET A 368 12.13 20.49 12.61
CA MET A 368 10.69 20.22 12.73
C MET A 368 10.43 18.78 13.20
N ASP A 369 11.19 17.79 12.75
CA ASP A 369 11.10 16.43 13.30
C ASP A 369 11.53 16.38 14.78
N LEU A 370 12.56 17.13 15.18
CA LEU A 370 12.94 17.27 16.59
C LEU A 370 11.81 17.88 17.45
N GLN A 371 11.12 18.90 16.93
CA GLN A 371 9.98 19.49 17.63
C GLN A 371 8.77 18.53 17.69
N LYS A 372 8.54 17.73 16.65
CA LYS A 372 7.53 16.67 16.62
C LYS A 372 7.81 15.62 17.70
N ASP A 373 9.03 15.10 17.80
CA ASP A 373 9.41 14.10 18.82
C ASP A 373 9.31 14.70 20.25
N MET A 374 9.65 15.99 20.45
CA MET A 374 9.36 16.69 21.71
C MET A 374 7.85 16.77 22.02
N VAL A 375 6.99 17.04 21.02
CA VAL A 375 5.54 17.10 21.21
C VAL A 375 4.95 15.71 21.50
N VAL A 376 5.48 14.63 20.88
CA VAL A 376 5.11 13.24 21.20
C VAL A 376 5.50 12.88 22.64
N MET A 377 6.66 13.34 23.13
CA MET A 377 7.06 13.22 24.53
C MET A 377 6.07 13.94 25.46
N LEU A 378 5.63 15.16 25.13
CA LEU A 378 4.61 15.90 25.88
C LEU A 378 3.22 15.23 25.84
N LEU A 379 2.84 14.61 24.73
CA LEU A 379 1.61 13.81 24.64
C LEU A 379 1.68 12.56 25.52
N SER A 380 2.84 11.89 25.56
CA SER A 380 3.10 10.70 26.39
C SER A 380 3.10 11.05 27.89
N MET A 381 3.51 12.27 28.26
CA MET A 381 3.36 12.80 29.63
C MET A 381 1.89 13.02 30.05
N LEU A 382 0.93 13.06 29.11
CA LEU A 382 -0.51 13.10 29.40
C LEU A 382 -1.18 11.72 29.44
N GLU A 383 -0.46 10.64 29.10
CA GLU A 383 -1.03 9.30 29.04
C GLU A 383 -1.58 8.84 30.42
N GLY A 384 -2.81 8.34 30.44
CA GLY A 384 -3.50 7.92 31.67
C GLY A 384 -3.84 9.06 32.65
N ASN A 385 -3.57 10.33 32.34
CA ASN A 385 -3.78 11.46 33.25
C ASN A 385 -5.28 11.69 33.59
N VAL A 386 -5.54 12.37 34.71
CA VAL A 386 -6.89 12.75 35.15
C VAL A 386 -7.27 14.15 34.67
N VAL A 387 -8.58 14.43 34.60
CA VAL A 387 -9.09 15.80 34.39
C VAL A 387 -8.63 16.69 35.55
N ASN A 388 -8.09 17.87 35.24
CA ASN A 388 -7.40 18.76 36.19
C ASN A 388 -6.19 18.13 36.93
N GLY A 389 -5.51 17.15 36.33
CA GLY A 389 -4.29 16.55 36.87
C GLY A 389 -3.09 17.51 36.94
N THR A 390 -2.13 17.23 37.82
CA THR A 390 -0.96 18.09 38.08
C THR A 390 -0.14 18.38 36.82
N ILE A 391 0.15 17.35 36.02
CA ILE A 391 0.95 17.45 34.80
C ILE A 391 0.26 18.36 33.77
N GLY A 392 -1.03 18.13 33.51
CA GLY A 392 -1.82 18.95 32.57
C GLY A 392 -1.88 20.42 32.99
N LYS A 393 -1.91 20.70 34.30
CA LYS A 393 -1.78 22.07 34.80
C LYS A 393 -0.37 22.64 34.57
N GLN A 394 0.69 21.89 34.89
CA GLN A 394 2.08 22.34 34.68
C GLN A 394 2.38 22.61 33.19
N MET A 395 1.81 21.83 32.27
CA MET A 395 1.90 22.11 30.84
C MET A 395 1.24 23.44 30.45
N VAL A 396 0.06 23.76 30.98
CA VAL A 396 -0.59 25.07 30.75
C VAL A 396 0.21 26.20 31.41
N ASP A 397 0.77 25.98 32.61
CA ASP A 397 1.64 26.95 33.27
C ASP A 397 2.93 27.23 32.43
N MET A 398 3.53 26.19 31.84
CA MET A 398 4.69 26.27 30.93
C MET A 398 4.38 26.96 29.59
N LEU A 399 3.25 26.64 28.95
CA LEU A 399 2.82 27.31 27.71
C LEU A 399 2.54 28.80 27.93
N VAL A 400 2.04 29.17 29.12
CA VAL A 400 1.82 30.57 29.53
C VAL A 400 3.15 31.28 29.83
N GLU A 401 4.15 30.60 30.37
CA GLU A 401 5.49 31.15 30.56
C GLU A 401 6.21 31.41 29.23
N SER A 402 6.04 30.52 28.24
CA SER A 402 6.63 30.63 26.90
C SER A 402 5.70 31.26 25.85
N SER A 403 4.70 32.06 26.27
CA SER A 403 3.55 32.45 25.44
C SER A 403 3.92 33.05 24.08
N ASN A 404 4.92 33.92 24.03
CA ASN A 404 5.36 34.60 22.80
C ASN A 404 5.98 33.61 21.79
N ASN A 405 6.74 32.63 22.28
CA ASN A 405 7.35 31.61 21.42
C ASN A 405 6.28 30.68 20.85
N VAL A 406 5.30 30.29 21.69
CA VAL A 406 4.15 29.47 21.27
C VAL A 406 3.28 30.22 20.24
N GLU A 407 3.04 31.52 20.41
CA GLU A 407 2.32 32.35 19.44
C GLU A 407 3.06 32.42 18.09
N MET A 408 4.39 32.55 18.09
CA MET A 408 5.20 32.53 16.86
C MET A 408 5.13 31.18 16.14
N ILE A 409 5.22 30.07 16.88
CA ILE A 409 5.10 28.70 16.34
C ILE A 409 3.71 28.46 15.73
N LEU A 410 2.63 28.88 16.42
CA LEU A 410 1.27 28.75 15.89
C LEU A 410 1.05 29.59 14.62
N LYS A 411 1.60 30.81 14.57
CA LYS A 411 1.58 31.66 13.37
C LYS A 411 2.38 31.07 12.21
N PHE A 412 3.49 30.38 12.47
CA PHE A 412 4.24 29.66 11.43
C PHE A 412 3.34 28.62 10.75
N PHE A 413 2.70 27.72 11.51
CA PHE A 413 1.81 26.72 10.92
C PHE A 413 0.57 27.33 10.26
N ASP A 414 -0.05 28.36 10.86
CA ASP A 414 -1.17 29.09 10.26
C ASP A 414 -0.82 29.66 8.88
N MET A 415 0.35 30.30 8.72
CA MET A 415 0.78 30.86 7.43
C MET A 415 0.92 29.79 6.34
N PHE A 416 1.61 28.68 6.64
CA PHE A 416 1.98 27.66 5.66
C PHE A 416 0.85 26.67 5.35
N LEU A 417 -0.03 26.35 6.30
CA LEU A 417 -1.21 25.50 6.03
C LEU A 417 -2.20 26.22 5.09
N LYS A 418 -2.45 27.52 5.31
CA LYS A 418 -3.28 28.35 4.44
C LYS A 418 -2.81 28.42 2.97
N LEU A 419 -1.53 28.14 2.67
CA LEU A 419 -1.02 28.25 1.30
C LEU A 419 -1.70 27.28 0.33
N LYS A 420 -2.03 26.05 0.78
CA LYS A 420 -2.72 25.05 -0.06
C LYS A 420 -4.14 25.48 -0.39
N ASP A 421 -4.83 26.15 0.53
CA ASP A 421 -6.17 26.71 0.31
C ASP A 421 -6.11 27.96 -0.59
N LEU A 422 -5.06 28.78 -0.48
CA LEU A 422 -4.81 29.91 -1.37
C LEU A 422 -4.58 29.46 -2.82
N THR A 423 -3.60 28.57 -3.06
CA THR A 423 -3.21 28.18 -4.43
C THR A 423 -4.23 27.28 -5.12
N SER A 424 -5.03 26.53 -4.35
CA SER A 424 -6.15 25.76 -4.89
C SER A 424 -7.41 26.60 -5.17
N SER A 425 -7.47 27.87 -4.74
CA SER A 425 -8.59 28.77 -5.03
C SER A 425 -8.67 29.14 -6.51
N ASP A 426 -9.89 29.22 -7.05
CA ASP A 426 -10.12 29.62 -8.44
C ASP A 426 -9.66 31.06 -8.72
N THR A 427 -9.71 31.96 -7.73
CA THR A 427 -9.19 33.34 -7.85
C THR A 427 -7.67 33.41 -7.91
N PHE A 428 -6.95 32.38 -7.44
CA PHE A 428 -5.49 32.29 -7.60
C PHE A 428 -5.14 31.78 -8.99
N LYS A 429 -5.89 30.80 -9.50
CA LYS A 429 -5.71 30.23 -10.85
C LYS A 429 -5.97 31.24 -11.99
N GLU A 430 -6.69 32.33 -11.74
CA GLU A 430 -6.79 33.44 -12.71
C GLU A 430 -5.42 34.06 -13.06
N TYR A 431 -4.40 33.91 -12.20
CA TYR A 431 -3.03 34.37 -12.45
C TYR A 431 -2.15 33.36 -13.21
N ASP A 432 -2.54 32.09 -13.28
CA ASP A 432 -1.89 31.06 -14.12
C ASP A 432 -2.93 30.36 -15.03
N PRO A 433 -3.39 31.05 -16.09
CA PRO A 433 -4.39 30.50 -17.02
C PRO A 433 -3.86 29.37 -17.91
N ASP A 434 -2.53 29.16 -17.95
CA ASP A 434 -1.89 28.09 -18.71
C ASP A 434 -1.71 26.81 -17.87
N GLY A 435 -1.82 26.90 -16.53
CA GLY A 435 -1.64 25.77 -15.60
C GLY A 435 -0.21 25.24 -15.57
N LYS A 436 0.76 26.15 -15.44
CA LYS A 436 2.21 25.86 -15.46
C LYS A 436 2.84 25.68 -14.08
N GLY A 437 2.18 26.09 -13.00
CA GLY A 437 2.73 26.07 -11.64
C GLY A 437 3.57 27.31 -11.28
N ILE A 438 3.64 28.31 -12.17
CA ILE A 438 4.60 29.43 -12.07
C ILE A 438 3.87 30.78 -12.08
N ILE A 439 4.21 31.66 -11.13
CA ILE A 439 3.60 32.98 -10.93
C ILE A 439 4.68 34.07 -10.75
N SER A 440 4.38 35.34 -11.08
CA SER A 440 5.29 36.45 -10.77
C SER A 440 5.21 36.82 -9.28
N LYS A 441 6.33 37.20 -8.65
CA LYS A 441 6.35 37.60 -7.23
C LYS A 441 5.35 38.72 -6.90
N ARG A 442 5.10 39.61 -7.87
CA ARG A 442 4.19 40.76 -7.74
C ARG A 442 2.73 40.37 -7.87
N ASP A 443 2.42 39.30 -8.60
CA ASP A 443 1.05 38.79 -8.75
C ASP A 443 0.70 37.84 -7.61
N PHE A 444 1.67 37.06 -7.12
CA PHE A 444 1.58 36.30 -5.86
C PHE A 444 1.25 37.21 -4.67
N GLN A 445 1.95 38.35 -4.54
CA GLN A 445 1.63 39.37 -3.53
C GLN A 445 0.18 39.88 -3.65
N LYS A 446 -0.28 40.26 -4.85
CA LYS A 446 -1.66 40.71 -5.08
C LYS A 446 -2.68 39.64 -4.73
N ALA A 447 -2.40 38.38 -5.06
CA ALA A 447 -3.27 37.26 -4.73
C ALA A 447 -3.45 37.13 -3.22
N MET A 448 -2.36 37.16 -2.44
CA MET A 448 -2.40 37.16 -0.97
C MET A 448 -3.18 38.36 -0.40
N GLU A 449 -2.86 39.58 -0.85
CA GLU A 449 -3.57 40.82 -0.46
C GLU A 449 -5.08 40.77 -0.80
N SER A 450 -5.44 40.17 -1.94
CA SER A 450 -6.84 40.02 -2.36
C SER A 450 -7.62 39.02 -1.49
N HIS A 451 -6.94 37.97 -1.01
CA HIS A 451 -7.55 36.87 -0.25
C HIS A 451 -7.84 37.25 1.20
N LYS A 452 -7.19 38.30 1.74
CA LYS A 452 -7.42 38.88 3.09
C LYS A 452 -7.22 37.96 4.30
N HIS A 453 -6.82 36.71 4.09
CA HIS A 453 -6.52 35.74 5.16
C HIS A 453 -5.08 35.84 5.71
N TYR A 454 -4.29 36.78 5.19
CA TYR A 454 -2.92 37.11 5.59
C TYR A 454 -2.80 38.59 5.98
N THR A 455 -1.95 38.91 6.95
CA THR A 455 -1.52 40.28 7.22
C THR A 455 -0.39 40.73 6.28
N GLN A 456 -0.12 42.04 6.22
CA GLN A 456 0.98 42.58 5.42
C GLN A 456 2.33 41.98 5.86
N SER A 457 2.57 41.84 7.17
CA SER A 457 3.80 41.24 7.72
C SER A 457 3.95 39.75 7.37
N GLU A 458 2.86 38.98 7.37
CA GLU A 458 2.89 37.58 6.91
C GLU A 458 3.15 37.49 5.41
N THR A 459 2.57 38.41 4.63
CA THR A 459 2.79 38.50 3.18
C THR A 459 4.26 38.84 2.87
N GLU A 460 4.83 39.84 3.56
CA GLU A 460 6.25 40.22 3.43
C GLU A 460 7.19 39.07 3.85
N PHE A 461 6.84 38.30 4.89
CA PHE A 461 7.59 37.12 5.33
C PHE A 461 7.52 35.95 4.35
N LEU A 462 6.32 35.61 3.83
CA LEU A 462 6.18 34.57 2.82
C LEU A 462 6.90 34.96 1.53
N LEU A 463 6.93 36.25 1.18
CA LEU A 463 7.73 36.80 0.09
C LEU A 463 9.25 36.80 0.37
N SER A 464 9.72 36.65 1.61
CA SER A 464 11.14 36.42 1.91
C SER A 464 11.52 34.93 1.86
N CYS A 465 10.59 34.03 2.17
CA CYS A 465 10.76 32.58 2.01
C CYS A 465 10.62 32.12 0.54
N ALA A 466 9.88 32.90 -0.28
CA ALA A 466 9.64 32.61 -1.68
C ALA A 466 10.82 33.01 -2.58
N GLU A 467 11.61 32.01 -2.99
CA GLU A 467 12.64 32.16 -4.01
C GLU A 467 12.07 32.61 -5.35
N THR A 468 12.90 33.33 -6.11
CA THR A 468 12.60 33.71 -7.48
C THR A 468 13.77 33.49 -8.39
N ASP A 469 13.49 33.05 -9.61
CA ASP A 469 14.47 32.96 -10.68
C ASP A 469 14.96 34.34 -11.16
N GLU A 470 15.85 34.35 -12.15
CA GLU A 470 16.38 35.58 -12.77
C GLU A 470 15.29 36.49 -13.39
N ASN A 471 14.05 35.99 -13.55
CA ASN A 471 12.91 36.68 -14.17
C ASN A 471 11.85 37.19 -13.16
N GLU A 472 12.11 37.19 -11.85
CA GLU A 472 11.14 37.47 -10.77
C GLU A 472 9.95 36.46 -10.70
N THR A 473 10.12 35.23 -11.19
CA THR A 473 9.08 34.18 -11.16
C THR A 473 9.35 33.12 -10.09
N LEU A 474 8.25 32.59 -9.53
CA LEU A 474 8.17 31.65 -8.41
C LEU A 474 7.41 30.41 -8.88
N ASP A 475 7.97 29.22 -8.69
CA ASP A 475 7.20 27.97 -8.73
C ASP A 475 6.38 27.87 -7.43
N TYR A 476 5.05 27.97 -7.55
CA TYR A 476 4.17 27.92 -6.39
C TYR A 476 3.79 26.49 -6.00
N GLU A 477 3.95 25.49 -6.88
CA GLU A 477 3.66 24.09 -6.54
C GLU A 477 4.80 23.49 -5.70
N GLU A 478 6.05 23.73 -6.08
CA GLU A 478 7.22 23.37 -5.27
C GLU A 478 7.24 24.12 -3.94
N PHE A 479 7.01 25.45 -3.96
CA PHE A 479 6.98 26.26 -2.73
C PHE A 479 5.89 25.79 -1.76
N VAL A 480 4.68 25.47 -2.25
CA VAL A 480 3.63 24.87 -1.41
C VAL A 480 4.11 23.52 -0.87
N LYS A 481 4.57 22.59 -1.72
CA LYS A 481 4.97 21.25 -1.27
C LYS A 481 6.04 21.32 -0.17
N ARG A 482 7.10 22.08 -0.41
CA ARG A 482 8.29 22.23 0.42
C ARG A 482 8.00 22.67 1.86
N PHE A 483 7.00 23.53 2.08
CA PHE A 483 6.64 24.02 3.41
C PHE A 483 5.36 23.40 3.97
N HIS A 484 4.37 23.08 3.13
CA HIS A 484 3.10 22.50 3.58
C HIS A 484 3.24 21.07 4.11
N GLU A 485 4.05 20.22 3.47
CA GLU A 485 4.20 18.82 3.92
C GLU A 485 4.82 18.75 5.33
N PRO A 486 5.99 19.37 5.63
CA PRO A 486 6.52 19.40 6.99
C PRO A 486 5.58 20.09 7.98
N ALA A 487 4.93 21.21 7.60
CA ALA A 487 4.03 21.94 8.49
C ALA A 487 2.74 21.16 8.81
N LYS A 488 2.26 20.30 7.91
CA LYS A 488 1.13 19.40 8.15
C LYS A 488 1.45 18.43 9.29
N ASP A 489 2.57 17.73 9.20
CA ASP A 489 2.82 16.55 10.01
C ASP A 489 3.19 16.89 11.46
N ILE A 490 3.87 18.01 11.68
CA ILE A 490 4.00 18.58 13.04
C ILE A 490 2.74 19.33 13.49
N GLY A 491 2.09 20.07 12.59
CA GLY A 491 0.89 20.86 12.91
C GLY A 491 -0.22 20.00 13.50
N PHE A 492 -0.38 18.77 13.00
CA PHE A 492 -1.30 17.78 13.56
C PHE A 492 -1.00 17.48 15.03
N ASN A 493 0.26 17.21 15.37
CA ASN A 493 0.68 16.88 16.73
C ASN A 493 0.47 18.05 17.71
N VAL A 494 0.70 19.29 17.26
CA VAL A 494 0.42 20.51 18.05
C VAL A 494 -1.09 20.71 18.23
N ALA A 495 -1.90 20.49 17.18
CA ALA A 495 -3.36 20.54 17.25
C ALA A 495 -3.93 19.46 18.21
N VAL A 496 -3.36 18.26 18.22
CA VAL A 496 -3.69 17.19 19.18
C VAL A 496 -3.34 17.60 20.60
N LEU A 497 -2.14 18.15 20.86
CA LEU A 497 -1.74 18.59 22.19
C LEU A 497 -2.66 19.68 22.75
N LEU A 498 -2.98 20.71 21.97
CA LEU A 498 -3.93 21.75 22.37
C LEU A 498 -5.35 21.21 22.58
N THR A 499 -5.83 20.31 21.71
CA THR A 499 -7.13 19.66 21.88
C THR A 499 -7.17 18.84 23.17
N ASN A 500 -6.15 18.01 23.42
CA ASN A 500 -6.07 17.14 24.58
C ASN A 500 -6.03 17.94 25.90
N LEU A 501 -5.18 18.99 25.96
CA LEU A 501 -5.16 19.92 27.09
C LEU A 501 -6.53 20.60 27.28
N SER A 502 -7.22 21.01 26.21
CA SER A 502 -8.54 21.64 26.33
C SER A 502 -9.59 20.71 26.94
N GLU A 503 -9.57 19.42 26.59
CA GLU A 503 -10.50 18.43 27.11
C GLU A 503 -10.19 18.00 28.55
N HIS A 504 -8.93 18.13 29.01
CA HIS A 504 -8.51 17.86 30.39
C HIS A 504 -8.54 19.08 31.32
N MET A 505 -8.44 20.30 30.79
CA MET A 505 -8.32 21.58 31.54
C MET A 505 -9.45 22.57 31.21
N ARG A 506 -10.68 22.06 31.04
CA ARG A 506 -11.88 22.71 30.45
C ARG A 506 -12.32 24.09 30.97
N HIS A 507 -11.68 24.62 32.01
CA HIS A 507 -12.04 25.88 32.67
C HIS A 507 -10.87 26.85 32.85
N ASP A 508 -9.68 26.56 32.29
CA ASP A 508 -8.56 27.51 32.30
C ASP A 508 -8.71 28.53 31.16
N THR A 509 -8.95 29.80 31.52
CA THR A 509 -9.11 30.88 30.54
C THR A 509 -7.82 31.22 29.80
N ARG A 510 -6.64 30.85 30.34
CA ARG A 510 -5.35 31.10 29.69
C ARG A 510 -5.15 30.20 28.48
N LEU A 511 -5.68 28.97 28.55
CA LEU A 511 -5.63 28.02 27.44
C LEU A 511 -6.55 28.45 26.29
N GLN A 512 -7.69 29.11 26.58
CA GLN A 512 -8.59 29.61 25.55
C GLN A 512 -7.91 30.60 24.60
N THR A 513 -7.03 31.48 25.09
CA THR A 513 -6.27 32.40 24.23
C THR A 513 -5.38 31.67 23.21
N PHE A 514 -4.80 30.51 23.58
CA PHE A 514 -4.05 29.68 22.61
C PHE A 514 -4.97 28.93 21.64
N LEU A 515 -6.18 28.55 22.05
CA LEU A 515 -7.18 27.92 21.16
C LEU A 515 -7.77 28.92 20.16
N GLU A 516 -7.96 30.19 20.56
CA GLU A 516 -8.33 31.30 19.69
C GLU A 516 -7.21 31.59 18.67
N LEU A 517 -5.94 31.65 19.10
CA LEU A 517 -4.78 31.80 18.22
C LEU A 517 -4.58 30.62 17.25
N ALA A 518 -5.01 29.41 17.63
CA ALA A 518 -4.89 28.19 16.84
C ALA A 518 -6.16 27.80 16.07
N GLU A 519 -7.20 28.65 16.04
CA GLU A 519 -8.52 28.28 15.51
C GLU A 519 -8.45 27.75 14.06
N SER A 520 -7.68 28.40 13.19
CA SER A 520 -7.43 27.98 11.81
C SER A 520 -6.77 26.60 11.72
N VAL A 521 -5.71 26.39 12.50
CA VAL A 521 -4.94 25.13 12.55
C VAL A 521 -5.83 23.99 13.07
N LEU A 522 -6.60 24.23 14.14
CA LEU A 522 -7.54 23.26 14.72
C LEU A 522 -8.66 22.91 13.73
N ASN A 523 -9.18 23.89 12.99
CA ASN A 523 -10.19 23.67 11.96
C ASN A 523 -9.64 22.90 10.75
N TYR A 524 -8.39 23.18 10.32
CA TYR A 524 -7.73 22.44 9.24
C TYR A 524 -7.54 20.96 9.59
N PHE A 525 -7.15 20.62 10.83
CA PHE A 525 -6.96 19.23 11.25
C PHE A 525 -8.23 18.52 11.71
N GLN A 526 -9.35 19.23 11.95
CA GLN A 526 -10.63 18.63 12.36
C GLN A 526 -11.09 17.44 11.48
N PRO A 527 -10.94 17.45 10.13
CA PRO A 527 -11.35 16.32 9.28
C PRO A 527 -10.44 15.09 9.40
N PHE A 528 -9.23 15.25 9.90
CA PHE A 528 -8.19 14.22 10.00
C PHE A 528 -8.01 13.72 11.45
N LEU A 529 -8.55 14.43 12.44
CA LEU A 529 -8.44 14.06 13.86
C LEU A 529 -9.44 12.97 14.27
N GLY A 530 -8.94 11.74 14.38
CA GLY A 530 -9.64 10.64 15.06
C GLY A 530 -9.70 10.85 16.57
N ARG A 531 -10.82 10.46 17.18
CA ARG A 531 -11.03 10.41 18.63
C ARG A 531 -11.74 9.12 19.00
N ILE A 532 -11.20 8.35 19.95
CA ILE A 532 -11.84 7.13 20.48
C ILE A 532 -11.74 7.10 22.01
N GLU A 533 -12.80 6.62 22.66
CA GLU A 533 -12.84 6.37 24.10
C GLU A 533 -12.69 4.87 24.37
N ILE A 534 -11.69 4.50 25.17
CA ILE A 534 -11.37 3.11 25.55
C ILE A 534 -11.39 2.95 27.07
N MET A 535 -11.56 1.72 27.55
CA MET A 535 -11.42 1.42 28.98
C MET A 535 -10.00 0.95 29.26
N GLY A 536 -9.18 1.83 29.84
CA GLY A 536 -7.79 1.55 30.18
C GLY A 536 -7.63 0.52 31.30
N SER A 537 -6.39 0.04 31.49
CA SER A 537 -6.03 -0.95 32.54
C SER A 537 -6.45 -0.52 33.95
N ALA A 538 -6.45 0.78 34.22
CA ALA A 538 -6.93 1.40 35.46
C ALA A 538 -8.47 1.38 35.64
N LYS A 539 -9.23 0.75 34.73
CA LYS A 539 -10.72 0.72 34.67
C LYS A 539 -11.35 2.12 34.62
N ARG A 540 -10.66 3.05 33.98
CA ARG A 540 -11.13 4.41 33.67
C ARG A 540 -11.34 4.53 32.16
N ILE A 541 -12.18 5.49 31.76
CA ILE A 541 -12.28 5.88 30.36
C ILE A 541 -11.07 6.76 30.04
N GLU A 542 -10.32 6.37 29.01
CA GLU A 542 -9.15 7.05 28.49
C GLU A 542 -9.40 7.39 27.01
N ARG A 543 -8.80 8.48 26.53
CA ARG A 543 -9.03 9.03 25.18
C ARG A 543 -7.78 8.89 24.34
N VAL A 544 -7.93 8.29 23.17
CA VAL A 544 -6.85 8.18 22.17
C VAL A 544 -7.20 9.06 20.98
N TYR A 545 -6.21 9.85 20.55
CA TYR A 545 -6.26 10.71 19.38
C TYR A 545 -5.30 10.13 18.32
N PHE A 546 -5.68 10.16 17.05
CA PHE A 546 -4.89 9.57 15.96
C PHE A 546 -5.19 10.27 14.63
N GLU A 547 -4.24 10.26 13.68
CA GLU A 547 -4.47 10.79 12.33
C GLU A 547 -5.28 9.80 11.49
N ILE A 548 -6.26 10.32 10.75
CA ILE A 548 -7.04 9.60 9.73
C ILE A 548 -6.58 10.11 8.37
N SER A 549 -5.93 9.25 7.58
CA SER A 549 -5.42 9.63 6.26
C SER A 549 -6.52 10.05 5.28
N GLU A 550 -6.19 11.01 4.40
CA GLU A 550 -7.10 11.51 3.36
C GLU A 550 -7.57 10.39 2.40
N SER A 551 -6.68 9.43 2.12
CA SER A 551 -6.98 8.23 1.33
C SER A 551 -8.01 7.33 2.01
N SER A 552 -7.85 6.98 3.28
CA SER A 552 -8.82 6.17 4.02
C SER A 552 -10.17 6.87 4.17
N ARG A 553 -10.16 8.19 4.45
CA ARG A 553 -11.37 9.02 4.55
C ARG A 553 -12.15 9.06 3.22
N THR A 554 -11.47 9.30 2.10
CA THR A 554 -12.12 9.33 0.77
C THR A 554 -12.58 7.95 0.30
N GLN A 555 -11.92 6.86 0.72
CA GLN A 555 -12.38 5.49 0.48
C GLN A 555 -13.64 5.13 1.28
N TRP A 556 -13.69 5.46 2.58
CA TRP A 556 -14.85 5.23 3.46
C TRP A 556 -16.11 5.95 2.96
N GLU A 557 -15.94 7.14 2.38
CA GLU A 557 -17.05 7.94 1.86
C GLU A 557 -17.63 7.42 0.52
N LYS A 558 -17.06 6.37 -0.09
CA LYS A 558 -17.57 5.76 -1.34
C LYS A 558 -18.96 5.13 -1.13
N PRO A 559 -19.89 5.22 -2.12
CA PRO A 559 -21.24 4.68 -2.00
C PRO A 559 -21.32 3.18 -1.65
N GLN A 560 -20.37 2.37 -2.12
CA GLN A 560 -20.29 0.93 -1.86
C GLN A 560 -20.12 0.61 -0.37
N VAL A 561 -19.15 1.25 0.29
CA VAL A 561 -18.89 1.09 1.74
C VAL A 561 -20.05 1.67 2.56
N LYS A 562 -20.63 2.80 2.13
CA LYS A 562 -21.83 3.38 2.76
C LYS A 562 -23.06 2.46 2.70
N GLU A 563 -23.24 1.68 1.64
CA GLU A 563 -24.33 0.70 1.55
C GLU A 563 -24.04 -0.55 2.39
N SER A 564 -22.82 -1.09 2.32
CA SER A 564 -22.36 -2.20 3.16
C SER A 564 -22.60 -1.90 4.65
N LYS A 565 -22.27 -0.68 5.08
CA LYS A 565 -22.54 -0.18 6.44
C LYS A 565 -24.04 -0.06 6.77
N ARG A 566 -24.89 0.36 5.82
CA ARG A 566 -26.35 0.43 6.03
C ARG A 566 -26.93 -0.95 6.28
N GLN A 567 -26.55 -1.94 5.46
CA GLN A 567 -26.99 -3.32 5.63
C GLN A 567 -26.54 -3.88 6.99
N PHE A 568 -25.25 -3.76 7.33
CA PHE A 568 -24.72 -4.21 8.61
C PHE A 568 -25.47 -3.63 9.84
N ILE A 569 -25.81 -2.34 9.82
CA ILE A 569 -26.57 -1.69 10.90
C ILE A 569 -27.98 -2.29 11.03
N PHE A 570 -28.64 -2.61 9.91
CA PHE A 570 -29.95 -3.27 9.92
C PHE A 570 -29.87 -4.67 10.52
N ASP A 571 -28.93 -5.49 10.08
CA ASP A 571 -28.74 -6.87 10.52
C ASP A 571 -28.46 -6.94 12.05
N VAL A 572 -27.53 -6.11 12.56
CA VAL A 572 -27.15 -6.06 13.98
C VAL A 572 -28.23 -5.49 14.90
N VAL A 573 -29.13 -4.64 14.40
CA VAL A 573 -30.29 -4.17 15.16
C VAL A 573 -31.37 -5.25 15.27
N ASN A 574 -31.55 -6.07 14.24
CA ASN A 574 -32.59 -7.10 14.18
C ASN A 574 -32.23 -8.39 14.95
N GLU A 575 -30.98 -8.88 14.87
CA GLU A 575 -30.67 -10.27 15.27
C GLU A 575 -29.73 -10.42 16.49
N GLY A 576 -28.90 -9.44 16.84
CA GLY A 576 -27.79 -9.65 17.81
C GLY A 576 -28.14 -9.51 19.30
N GLY A 577 -27.53 -10.35 20.15
CA GLY A 577 -27.37 -10.14 21.60
C GLY A 577 -26.14 -9.28 21.94
N GLU A 578 -26.11 -8.61 23.10
CA GLU A 578 -25.15 -7.52 23.40
C GLU A 578 -23.66 -7.84 23.14
N LYS A 579 -23.20 -9.06 23.46
CA LYS A 579 -21.81 -9.48 23.21
C LYS A 579 -21.55 -9.75 21.72
N GLU A 580 -22.47 -10.46 21.07
CA GLU A 580 -22.40 -10.81 19.66
C GLU A 580 -22.34 -9.56 18.78
N LYS A 581 -23.05 -8.48 19.16
CA LYS A 581 -22.99 -7.19 18.45
C LYS A 581 -21.58 -6.61 18.36
N MET A 582 -20.75 -6.77 19.40
CA MET A 582 -19.37 -6.26 19.38
C MET A 582 -18.48 -7.12 18.49
N GLU A 583 -18.62 -8.44 18.54
CA GLU A 583 -17.85 -9.35 17.68
C GLU A 583 -18.24 -9.19 16.20
N LEU A 584 -19.54 -9.11 15.89
CA LEU A 584 -20.05 -8.82 14.55
C LEU A 584 -19.56 -7.46 14.04
N PHE A 585 -19.41 -6.45 14.91
CA PHE A 585 -18.85 -5.15 14.55
C PHE A 585 -17.36 -5.23 14.19
N VAL A 586 -16.54 -5.92 14.99
CA VAL A 586 -15.12 -6.18 14.64
C VAL A 586 -15.03 -6.94 13.31
N ASN A 587 -15.88 -7.96 13.12
CA ASN A 587 -15.93 -8.75 11.90
C ASN A 587 -16.27 -7.91 10.65
N PHE A 588 -17.19 -6.94 10.79
CA PHE A 588 -17.52 -5.98 9.74
C PHE A 588 -16.36 -5.01 9.45
N CYS A 589 -15.65 -4.54 10.47
CA CYS A 589 -14.47 -3.69 10.28
C CYS A 589 -13.37 -4.41 9.49
N GLU A 590 -13.04 -5.66 9.84
CA GLU A 590 -12.07 -6.48 9.10
C GLU A 590 -12.48 -6.67 7.63
N ASP A 591 -13.73 -7.06 7.39
CA ASP A 591 -14.25 -7.30 6.04
C ASP A 591 -14.26 -6.01 5.19
N THR A 592 -14.46 -4.85 5.83
CA THR A 592 -14.42 -3.55 5.17
C THR A 592 -13.00 -3.15 4.78
N ILE A 593 -11.98 -3.46 5.60
CA ILE A 593 -10.56 -3.22 5.25
C ILE A 593 -10.19 -4.04 4.00
N PHE A 594 -10.62 -5.31 3.91
CA PHE A 594 -10.39 -6.13 2.72
C PHE A 594 -11.12 -5.56 1.48
N GLU A 595 -12.39 -5.12 1.62
CA GLU A 595 -13.12 -4.48 0.52
C GLU A 595 -12.50 -3.13 0.08
N MET A 596 -11.91 -2.37 1.01
CA MET A 596 -11.16 -1.14 0.73
C MET A 596 -9.85 -1.44 -0.02
N GLN A 597 -9.05 -2.41 0.45
CA GLN A 597 -7.80 -2.83 -0.17
C GLN A 597 -8.01 -3.35 -1.61
N LEU A 598 -9.03 -4.19 -1.82
CA LEU A 598 -9.41 -4.67 -3.15
C LEU A 598 -9.87 -3.51 -4.07
N ALA A 599 -10.61 -2.54 -3.53
CA ALA A 599 -11.03 -1.36 -4.28
C ALA A 599 -9.88 -0.40 -4.63
N ALA A 600 -8.79 -0.38 -3.84
CA ALA A 600 -7.56 0.36 -4.13
C ALA A 600 -6.79 -0.28 -5.30
N GLN A 601 -6.49 -1.57 -5.22
CA GLN A 601 -5.79 -2.35 -6.26
C GLN A 601 -6.47 -2.26 -7.64
N ILE A 602 -7.81 -2.31 -7.68
CA ILE A 602 -8.60 -2.17 -8.92
C ILE A 602 -8.51 -0.73 -9.51
N SER A 603 -8.22 0.28 -8.67
CA SER A 603 -8.16 1.69 -9.06
C SER A 603 -6.75 2.15 -9.50
N GLU A 604 -5.70 1.69 -8.82
CA GLU A 604 -4.33 2.20 -8.99
C GLU A 604 -3.67 1.79 -10.31
N SER A 605 -4.08 0.66 -10.89
CA SER A 605 -3.58 0.14 -12.18
C SER A 605 -3.80 1.06 -13.41
N ASP A 606 -4.53 2.17 -13.26
CA ASP A 606 -4.64 3.23 -14.28
C ASP A 606 -3.73 4.45 -14.02
N LEU A 607 -3.18 4.62 -12.81
CA LEU A 607 -2.43 5.82 -12.43
C LEU A 607 -0.94 5.73 -12.82
N ASN A 608 -0.27 4.60 -12.57
CA ASN A 608 1.16 4.41 -12.91
C ASN A 608 1.45 4.47 -14.43
N GLU A 609 0.44 4.29 -15.29
CA GLU A 609 0.58 4.54 -16.73
C GLU A 609 0.36 6.02 -17.10
N ARG A 610 -0.32 6.83 -16.28
CA ARG A 610 -0.58 8.24 -16.61
C ARG A 610 0.59 9.18 -16.27
N SER A 611 1.48 8.77 -15.38
CA SER A 611 2.81 9.35 -15.17
C SER A 611 3.76 8.94 -16.29
N THR A 612 4.00 7.64 -16.49
CA THR A 612 4.96 7.13 -17.49
C THR A 612 4.61 7.52 -18.95
N ASN A 613 3.33 7.67 -19.30
CA ASN A 613 2.94 8.19 -20.62
C ASN A 613 3.06 9.73 -20.75
N LYS A 614 3.35 10.50 -19.69
CA LYS A 614 3.72 11.93 -19.86
C LYS A 614 5.13 12.05 -20.44
N GLU A 615 6.10 11.34 -19.86
CA GLU A 615 7.53 11.50 -20.17
C GLU A 615 7.89 11.11 -21.61
N GLU A 616 7.28 10.06 -22.18
CA GLU A 616 7.56 9.67 -23.57
C GLU A 616 6.90 10.57 -24.64
N ASN A 617 5.93 11.43 -24.29
CA ASN A 617 5.10 12.15 -25.28
C ASN A 617 5.44 13.63 -25.51
N GLU A 618 6.41 14.23 -24.81
CA GLU A 618 6.72 15.67 -24.93
C GLU A 618 7.30 16.13 -26.28
N LYS A 619 7.57 15.23 -27.23
CA LYS A 619 8.29 15.57 -28.49
C LYS A 619 7.46 15.68 -29.77
N ASP A 620 6.14 15.48 -29.72
CA ASP A 620 5.25 15.67 -30.88
C ASP A 620 3.92 16.36 -30.49
N LYS A 621 3.96 17.70 -30.24
CA LYS A 621 2.75 18.54 -30.23
C LYS A 621 2.43 19.12 -31.62
N PRO A 622 1.40 18.62 -32.33
CA PRO A 622 0.60 19.44 -33.24
C PRO A 622 -0.43 20.28 -32.44
N GLU A 623 -0.88 21.39 -33.02
CA GLU A 623 -1.69 22.43 -32.35
C GLU A 623 -2.98 21.92 -31.69
N GLU A 624 -3.23 22.39 -30.46
CA GLU A 624 -4.41 22.02 -29.66
C GLU A 624 -5.69 22.68 -30.19
N GLN A 625 -6.71 21.88 -30.51
CA GLN A 625 -8.08 22.36 -30.65
C GLN A 625 -8.88 22.05 -29.38
N ASP A 626 -8.99 23.08 -28.53
CA ASP A 626 -10.17 23.44 -27.72
C ASP A 626 -10.96 22.25 -27.10
N PRO A 627 -10.83 22.00 -25.77
CA PRO A 627 -11.42 20.85 -25.09
C PRO A 627 -12.96 20.88 -24.98
N SER A 628 -13.65 21.88 -25.55
CA SER A 628 -15.11 22.00 -25.56
C SER A 628 -15.85 20.95 -26.43
N ARG A 629 -15.16 20.21 -27.30
CA ARG A 629 -15.79 19.15 -28.13
C ARG A 629 -15.93 17.82 -27.39
N GLY A 630 -17.01 17.70 -26.62
CA GLY A 630 -17.42 16.47 -25.95
C GLY A 630 -17.45 15.23 -26.86
N PHE A 631 -17.10 14.07 -26.28
CA PHE A 631 -16.73 12.83 -26.99
C PHE A 631 -17.82 12.22 -27.91
N PHE A 632 -19.07 12.68 -27.79
CA PHE A 632 -20.19 12.28 -28.65
C PHE A 632 -20.39 13.25 -29.83
N SER A 633 -19.57 13.09 -30.87
CA SER A 633 -19.80 13.77 -32.15
C SER A 633 -20.36 12.83 -33.21
N LEU A 634 -21.43 13.27 -33.88
CA LEU A 634 -21.96 12.66 -35.10
C LEU A 634 -20.89 12.50 -36.19
N VAL A 635 -19.82 13.30 -36.13
CA VAL A 635 -18.64 13.22 -37.02
C VAL A 635 -17.89 11.90 -36.86
N THR A 636 -17.73 11.35 -35.66
CA THR A 636 -16.94 10.12 -35.43
C THR A 636 -17.63 8.89 -36.01
N VAL A 637 -18.95 8.78 -35.81
CA VAL A 637 -19.78 7.73 -36.43
C VAL A 637 -19.86 7.92 -37.95
N LYS A 638 -20.01 9.16 -38.44
CA LYS A 638 -19.92 9.46 -39.88
C LYS A 638 -18.56 9.09 -40.46
N ALA A 639 -17.45 9.30 -39.75
CA ALA A 639 -16.11 8.93 -40.21
C ALA A 639 -15.95 7.41 -40.31
N ALA A 640 -16.45 6.64 -39.34
CA ALA A 640 -16.47 5.18 -39.41
C ALA A 640 -17.32 4.67 -40.60
N LEU A 641 -18.50 5.25 -40.81
CA LEU A 641 -19.37 4.92 -41.95
C LEU A 641 -18.79 5.36 -43.30
N VAL A 642 -18.05 6.47 -43.36
CA VAL A 642 -17.33 6.94 -44.55
C VAL A 642 -16.14 6.04 -44.86
N ALA A 643 -15.38 5.58 -43.85
CA ALA A 643 -14.32 4.59 -44.03
C ALA A 643 -14.88 3.24 -44.53
N LEU A 644 -15.99 2.77 -43.94
CA LEU A 644 -16.71 1.58 -44.41
C LEU A 644 -17.16 1.73 -45.86
N LYS A 645 -17.80 2.87 -46.21
CA LYS A 645 -18.22 3.20 -47.58
C LYS A 645 -17.04 3.28 -48.56
N TYR A 646 -15.88 3.81 -48.12
CA TYR A 646 -14.67 3.86 -48.93
C TYR A 646 -14.12 2.45 -49.20
N ASN A 647 -14.07 1.60 -48.18
CA ASN A 647 -13.59 0.22 -48.31
C ASN A 647 -14.52 -0.66 -49.18
N ILE A 648 -15.84 -0.47 -49.07
CA ILE A 648 -16.81 -1.08 -49.99
C ILE A 648 -16.63 -0.54 -51.42
N MET A 649 -16.32 0.75 -51.58
CA MET A 649 -16.05 1.35 -52.88
C MET A 649 -14.71 0.91 -53.51
N THR A 650 -13.69 0.54 -52.74
CA THR A 650 -12.47 -0.09 -53.28
C THR A 650 -12.69 -1.54 -53.65
N LEU A 651 -13.40 -2.34 -52.83
CA LEU A 651 -13.80 -3.71 -53.18
C LEU A 651 -14.61 -3.77 -54.49
N THR A 652 -15.67 -2.96 -54.61
CA THR A 652 -16.49 -2.89 -55.84
C THR A 652 -15.73 -2.36 -57.06
N LYS A 653 -14.68 -1.53 -56.87
CA LYS A 653 -13.76 -1.15 -57.94
C LYS A 653 -12.83 -2.29 -58.37
N MET A 654 -12.33 -3.11 -57.45
CA MET A 654 -11.52 -4.30 -57.79
C MET A 654 -12.34 -5.30 -58.64
N PHE A 655 -13.55 -5.63 -58.21
CA PHE A 655 -14.43 -6.60 -58.87
C PHE A 655 -15.17 -6.05 -60.11
N SER A 656 -14.95 -4.79 -60.50
CA SER A 656 -15.63 -4.19 -61.66
C SER A 656 -15.35 -4.96 -62.96
N MET A 657 -16.39 -5.34 -63.71
CA MET A 657 -16.23 -6.06 -64.99
C MET A 657 -15.31 -5.36 -66.02
N LYS A 658 -15.15 -4.03 -65.92
CA LYS A 658 -14.20 -3.26 -66.75
C LYS A 658 -12.73 -3.57 -66.40
N SER A 659 -12.43 -3.85 -65.14
CA SER A 659 -11.13 -4.36 -64.68
C SER A 659 -10.91 -5.79 -65.18
N LEU A 660 -11.88 -6.68 -64.93
CA LEU A 660 -11.79 -8.10 -65.28
C LEU A 660 -11.58 -8.33 -66.79
N LYS A 661 -12.34 -7.62 -67.65
CA LYS A 661 -12.16 -7.65 -69.11
C LYS A 661 -10.80 -7.09 -69.58
N LYS A 662 -10.16 -6.20 -68.81
CA LYS A 662 -8.82 -5.67 -69.10
C LYS A 662 -7.73 -6.69 -68.75
N GLN A 663 -7.89 -7.42 -67.63
CA GLN A 663 -6.97 -8.50 -67.25
C GLN A 663 -7.10 -9.76 -68.14
N MET A 664 -8.32 -10.18 -68.51
CA MET A 664 -8.49 -11.28 -69.49
C MET A 664 -7.87 -10.97 -70.86
N LYS A 665 -7.89 -9.71 -71.31
CA LYS A 665 -7.18 -9.29 -72.52
C LYS A 665 -5.65 -9.28 -72.37
N LYS A 666 -5.11 -9.21 -71.14
CA LYS A 666 -3.69 -9.41 -70.84
C LYS A 666 -3.33 -10.91 -70.82
N MET A 667 -4.12 -11.76 -70.15
CA MET A 667 -3.88 -13.22 -70.09
C MET A 667 -3.72 -13.85 -71.48
N LYS A 668 -4.50 -13.41 -72.48
CA LYS A 668 -4.37 -13.87 -73.89
C LYS A 668 -3.04 -13.49 -74.59
N LYS A 669 -2.05 -12.92 -73.88
CA LYS A 669 -0.71 -12.58 -74.39
C LYS A 669 0.44 -13.01 -73.46
N MET A 670 0.20 -13.84 -72.44
CA MET A 670 1.22 -14.22 -71.45
C MET A 670 1.48 -15.72 -71.44
N THR A 671 2.70 -16.12 -71.07
CA THR A 671 3.15 -17.52 -71.02
C THR A 671 2.56 -18.26 -69.82
N MET A 672 2.46 -19.59 -69.92
CA MET A 672 1.73 -20.42 -68.94
C MET A 672 2.25 -20.29 -67.49
N LYS A 673 3.56 -20.09 -67.28
CA LYS A 673 4.13 -19.84 -65.94
C LYS A 673 3.70 -18.49 -65.36
N ASP A 674 3.72 -17.44 -66.18
CA ASP A 674 3.35 -16.08 -65.76
C ASP A 674 1.86 -15.99 -65.42
N MET A 675 1.03 -16.73 -66.16
CA MET A 675 -0.41 -16.85 -65.87
C MET A 675 -0.66 -17.44 -64.48
N PHE A 676 0.09 -18.48 -64.08
CA PHE A 676 -0.07 -19.12 -62.77
C PHE A 676 0.34 -18.18 -61.62
N MET A 677 1.49 -17.49 -61.75
CA MET A 677 1.95 -16.51 -60.75
C MET A 677 1.02 -15.29 -60.67
N ALA A 678 0.46 -14.82 -61.80
CA ALA A 678 -0.51 -13.74 -61.82
C ALA A 678 -1.86 -14.13 -61.16
N LEU A 679 -2.31 -15.38 -61.33
CA LEU A 679 -3.49 -15.90 -60.65
C LEU A 679 -3.26 -16.03 -59.14
N PHE A 680 -2.12 -16.60 -58.70
CA PHE A 680 -1.84 -16.76 -57.28
C PHE A 680 -1.68 -15.42 -56.55
N SER A 681 -0.93 -14.47 -57.14
CA SER A 681 -0.75 -13.13 -56.55
C SER A 681 -2.03 -12.28 -56.54
N SER A 682 -2.89 -12.40 -57.56
CA SER A 682 -4.20 -11.73 -57.54
C SER A 682 -5.18 -12.37 -56.55
N TYR A 683 -5.18 -13.70 -56.42
CA TYR A 683 -5.94 -14.40 -55.37
C TYR A 683 -5.48 -13.97 -53.96
N TRP A 684 -4.17 -13.96 -53.71
CA TRP A 684 -3.59 -13.51 -52.44
C TRP A 684 -3.92 -12.04 -52.11
N SER A 685 -3.87 -11.16 -53.11
CA SER A 685 -4.25 -9.75 -52.96
C SER A 685 -5.75 -9.57 -52.66
N ILE A 686 -6.62 -10.37 -53.27
CA ILE A 686 -8.06 -10.39 -52.96
C ILE A 686 -8.31 -10.93 -51.55
N LEU A 687 -7.64 -12.03 -51.16
CA LEU A 687 -7.74 -12.63 -49.83
C LEU A 687 -7.31 -11.64 -48.72
N MET A 688 -6.15 -10.99 -48.89
CA MET A 688 -5.67 -9.96 -47.97
C MET A 688 -6.57 -8.72 -47.93
N SER A 689 -7.18 -8.34 -49.06
CA SER A 689 -8.15 -7.23 -49.09
C SER A 689 -9.46 -7.58 -48.36
N LEU A 690 -9.92 -8.83 -48.47
CA LEU A 690 -11.05 -9.35 -47.71
C LEU A 690 -10.75 -9.45 -46.22
N LEU A 691 -9.56 -9.96 -45.85
CA LEU A 691 -9.11 -10.03 -44.45
C LEU A 691 -8.95 -8.64 -43.83
N HIS A 692 -8.37 -7.69 -44.55
CA HIS A 692 -8.28 -6.30 -44.11
C HIS A 692 -9.67 -5.64 -44.01
N PHE A 693 -10.61 -5.99 -44.90
CA PHE A 693 -11.99 -5.52 -44.80
C PHE A 693 -12.71 -6.09 -43.57
N THR A 694 -12.66 -7.40 -43.33
CA THR A 694 -13.30 -7.99 -42.14
C THR A 694 -12.64 -7.49 -40.86
N CYS A 695 -11.32 -7.42 -40.77
CA CYS A 695 -10.61 -6.81 -39.64
C CYS A 695 -10.96 -5.31 -39.47
N SER A 696 -11.17 -4.56 -40.55
CA SER A 696 -11.63 -3.15 -40.47
C SER A 696 -13.09 -3.05 -40.01
N VAL A 697 -13.96 -3.98 -40.38
CA VAL A 697 -15.36 -4.05 -39.92
C VAL A 697 -15.40 -4.42 -38.44
N PHE A 698 -14.67 -5.48 -38.02
CA PHE A 698 -14.54 -5.84 -36.61
C PHE A 698 -13.92 -4.71 -35.79
N ARG A 699 -12.82 -4.08 -36.24
CA ARG A 699 -12.22 -2.93 -35.52
C ARG A 699 -13.14 -1.71 -35.46
N GLY A 700 -14.01 -1.53 -36.45
CA GLY A 700 -15.09 -0.54 -36.44
C GLY A 700 -16.19 -0.87 -35.43
N PHE A 701 -16.68 -2.12 -35.45
CA PHE A 701 -17.67 -2.63 -34.50
C PHE A 701 -17.15 -2.58 -33.06
N PHE A 702 -15.93 -3.07 -32.81
CA PHE A 702 -15.26 -2.95 -31.51
C PHE A 702 -15.08 -1.49 -31.09
N ARG A 703 -14.73 -0.54 -31.99
CA ARG A 703 -14.69 0.89 -31.64
C ARG A 703 -16.07 1.45 -31.27
N ILE A 704 -17.13 1.06 -31.98
CA ILE A 704 -18.50 1.48 -31.68
C ILE A 704 -18.94 0.89 -30.32
N MET A 705 -18.76 -0.41 -30.11
CA MET A 705 -19.07 -1.11 -28.87
C MET A 705 -18.26 -0.55 -27.68
N TYR A 706 -16.97 -0.27 -27.88
CA TYR A 706 -16.10 0.42 -26.91
C TYR A 706 -16.66 1.81 -26.57
N SER A 707 -17.03 2.62 -27.57
CA SER A 707 -17.68 3.93 -27.33
C SER A 707 -19.08 3.85 -26.69
N LEU A 708 -19.78 2.72 -26.82
CA LEU A 708 -21.09 2.48 -26.21
C LEU A 708 -20.98 1.95 -24.77
N LEU A 709 -19.90 1.22 -24.45
CA LEU A 709 -19.59 0.67 -23.13
C LEU A 709 -18.86 1.68 -22.22
N LEU A 710 -18.02 2.55 -22.79
CA LEU A 710 -17.25 3.58 -22.06
C LEU A 710 -17.89 4.98 -22.15
N GLY A 711 -18.76 5.21 -23.12
CA GLY A 711 -19.49 6.46 -23.27
C GLY A 711 -20.66 6.57 -22.31
N GLY A 712 -20.40 7.07 -21.10
CA GLY A 712 -21.41 7.22 -20.03
C GLY A 712 -22.69 7.95 -20.43
N SER A 713 -22.66 8.76 -21.50
CA SER A 713 -23.80 9.55 -22.00
C SER A 713 -25.07 8.74 -22.29
N LEU A 714 -24.98 7.44 -22.62
CA LEU A 714 -26.18 6.60 -22.78
C LEU A 714 -26.83 6.27 -21.42
N VAL A 715 -26.01 6.09 -20.38
CA VAL A 715 -26.46 5.85 -18.99
C VAL A 715 -26.90 7.15 -18.32
N GLU A 716 -26.19 8.27 -18.53
CA GLU A 716 -26.68 9.62 -18.15
C GLU A 716 -28.01 9.96 -18.86
N GLY A 717 -28.14 9.59 -20.13
CA GLY A 717 -29.36 9.79 -20.91
C GLY A 717 -30.52 8.97 -20.36
N ALA A 718 -30.31 7.67 -20.14
CA ALA A 718 -31.32 6.80 -19.54
C ALA A 718 -31.71 7.24 -18.11
N LYS A 719 -30.75 7.65 -17.27
CA LYS A 719 -31.02 8.17 -15.91
C LYS A 719 -31.84 9.46 -15.90
N LYS A 720 -31.84 10.25 -16.99
CA LYS A 720 -32.63 11.49 -17.09
C LYS A 720 -34.06 11.26 -17.59
N ILE A 721 -34.37 10.10 -18.17
CA ILE A 721 -35.72 9.75 -18.61
C ILE A 721 -36.44 9.08 -17.45
N LYS A 722 -37.44 9.75 -16.86
CA LYS A 722 -38.29 9.11 -15.84
C LYS A 722 -39.08 7.98 -16.51
N VAL A 723 -39.04 6.77 -15.94
CA VAL A 723 -39.79 5.61 -16.44
C VAL A 723 -41.29 5.92 -16.58
N ALA A 724 -41.86 6.69 -15.64
CA ALA A 724 -43.23 7.17 -15.70
C ALA A 724 -43.57 8.01 -16.95
N GLU A 725 -42.63 8.78 -17.48
CA GLU A 725 -42.83 9.65 -18.66
C GLU A 725 -42.79 8.85 -19.98
N LEU A 726 -42.07 7.72 -19.97
CA LEU A 726 -42.04 6.76 -21.08
C LEU A 726 -43.32 5.90 -21.09
N LEU A 727 -43.80 5.49 -19.91
CA LEU A 727 -45.07 4.76 -19.75
C LEU A 727 -46.30 5.62 -20.08
N ALA A 728 -46.29 6.91 -19.73
CA ALA A 728 -47.40 7.84 -19.99
C ALA A 728 -47.69 8.14 -21.48
N ASN A 729 -46.82 7.68 -22.40
CA ASN A 729 -46.95 7.91 -23.85
C ASN A 729 -47.24 6.63 -24.66
N MET A 730 -47.53 5.50 -24.00
CA MET A 730 -48.01 4.28 -24.66
C MET A 730 -49.52 4.40 -24.98
N PRO A 731 -49.96 4.24 -26.25
CA PRO A 731 -51.38 4.13 -26.57
C PRO A 731 -51.98 2.82 -26.02
N ASP A 732 -53.22 2.88 -25.54
CA ASP A 732 -53.98 1.70 -25.08
C ASP A 732 -54.31 0.79 -26.30
N PRO A 733 -53.91 -0.50 -26.30
CA PRO A 733 -54.17 -1.41 -27.42
C PRO A 733 -55.62 -1.87 -27.59
N THR A 734 -56.57 -1.43 -26.74
CA THR A 734 -57.87 -2.11 -26.57
C THR A 734 -59.11 -1.31 -27.00
N GLN A 735 -58.98 -0.31 -27.89
CA GLN A 735 -60.14 0.36 -28.51
C GLN A 735 -60.28 0.04 -30.01
N ASP A 736 -61.40 -0.63 -30.33
CA ASP A 736 -61.78 -1.13 -31.65
C ASP A 736 -62.45 -0.02 -32.51
N GLU A 737 -62.30 -0.07 -33.84
CA GLU A 737 -62.67 1.05 -34.72
C GLU A 737 -64.19 1.18 -34.94
N VAL A 738 -64.79 2.31 -34.52
CA VAL A 738 -66.15 2.72 -34.96
C VAL A 738 -66.22 4.16 -35.46
N ARG A 739 -65.64 4.38 -36.65
CA ARG A 739 -66.18 5.20 -37.76
C ARG A 739 -66.78 6.59 -37.44
N GLY A 740 -66.07 7.65 -37.85
CA GLY A 740 -66.61 9.01 -38.03
C GLY A 740 -65.74 9.89 -38.94
N GLU A 741 -66.35 10.72 -39.78
CA GLU A 741 -65.67 11.73 -40.64
C GLU A 741 -65.64 13.10 -39.93
N GLY A 742 -64.67 13.99 -40.24
CA GLY A 742 -64.83 15.42 -39.91
C GLY A 742 -63.58 16.31 -39.71
N GLU A 743 -63.06 16.89 -40.81
CA GLU A 743 -62.56 18.28 -40.94
C GLU A 743 -61.41 18.83 -40.04
N GLU A 744 -61.11 20.12 -40.24
CA GLU A 744 -59.85 20.82 -39.91
C GLU A 744 -59.88 21.56 -38.56
N GLY A 745 -58.72 21.78 -37.92
CA GLY A 745 -58.63 22.48 -36.61
C GLY A 745 -57.25 23.07 -36.28
N GLU A 746 -57.07 24.36 -36.57
CA GLU A 746 -55.82 25.13 -36.45
C GLU A 746 -55.41 25.49 -34.99
N ARG A 747 -54.10 25.76 -34.76
CA ARG A 747 -53.46 26.64 -33.71
C ARG A 747 -52.74 26.04 -32.48
N LYS A 748 -51.42 26.28 -32.47
CA LYS A 748 -50.61 26.81 -31.35
C LYS A 748 -50.85 28.35 -31.23
N PRO A 749 -50.57 29.09 -30.12
CA PRO A 749 -49.28 29.04 -29.39
C PRO A 749 -49.22 29.33 -27.87
N THR A 750 -48.06 28.96 -27.31
CA THR A 750 -47.17 29.62 -26.32
C THR A 750 -47.67 30.84 -25.53
N GLU A 751 -47.49 30.82 -24.19
CA GLU A 751 -46.52 31.67 -23.43
C GLU A 751 -46.41 31.26 -21.94
N ALA A 752 -45.51 31.89 -21.17
CA ALA A 752 -45.10 31.45 -19.83
C ALA A 752 -44.82 32.61 -18.85
N ALA A 753 -45.02 32.40 -17.54
CA ALA A 753 -44.44 33.19 -16.45
C ALA A 753 -44.57 32.49 -15.06
N LEU A 754 -43.66 32.84 -14.15
CA LEU A 754 -43.62 32.52 -12.69
C LEU A 754 -44.39 33.63 -11.90
N PRO A 755 -44.71 33.56 -10.57
CA PRO A 755 -43.78 33.24 -9.46
C PRO A 755 -44.37 32.52 -8.22
N SER A 756 -43.57 32.52 -7.14
CA SER A 756 -43.71 31.89 -5.83
C SER A 756 -44.52 32.67 -4.79
N GLU A 757 -45.04 31.99 -3.76
CA GLU A 757 -44.63 32.18 -2.35
C GLU A 757 -45.18 31.09 -1.39
N ASP A 758 -44.59 31.03 -0.20
CA ASP A 758 -44.83 30.22 1.01
C ASP A 758 -46.22 29.58 1.25
N LEU A 759 -46.22 28.35 1.82
CA LEU A 759 -46.16 28.19 3.28
C LEU A 759 -45.76 26.77 3.73
N THR A 760 -44.99 26.69 4.82
CA THR A 760 -44.66 25.44 5.52
C THR A 760 -45.83 24.96 6.39
N ASP A 761 -46.28 23.72 6.19
CA ASP A 761 -46.79 22.89 7.28
C ASP A 761 -46.80 21.38 6.92
N LEU A 762 -47.01 20.52 7.91
CA LEU A 762 -47.12 19.04 7.80
C LEU A 762 -45.84 18.27 7.37
N THR A 763 -44.87 18.25 8.27
CA THR A 763 -43.94 17.12 8.43
C THR A 763 -44.67 15.83 8.86
N ALA A 764 -45.12 15.02 7.90
CA ALA A 764 -45.60 13.66 8.15
C ALA A 764 -45.43 12.76 6.91
N LEU A 765 -45.26 11.46 7.13
CA LEU A 765 -45.16 10.38 6.13
C LEU A 765 -43.94 10.45 5.20
N SER A 766 -42.83 9.93 5.72
CA SER A 766 -41.97 9.06 4.92
C SER A 766 -42.72 7.76 4.59
N ASP A 767 -42.88 7.42 3.32
CA ASP A 767 -42.72 6.06 2.78
C ASP A 767 -42.98 6.08 1.26
N ASP A 768 -42.04 5.51 0.49
CA ASP A 768 -42.23 5.06 -0.89
C ASP A 768 -41.09 4.08 -1.26
N GLY A 769 -40.98 3.00 -0.46
CA GLY A 769 -39.93 1.96 -0.60
C GLY A 769 -40.26 0.85 -1.60
N ASP A 770 -41.47 0.86 -2.17
CA ASP A 770 -42.10 -0.31 -2.81
C ASP A 770 -41.72 -0.52 -4.29
N LEU A 771 -40.53 -0.08 -4.72
CA LEU A 771 -40.02 -0.29 -6.10
C LEU A 771 -38.73 -1.14 -6.18
N LEU A 772 -38.36 -1.84 -5.10
CA LEU A 772 -37.16 -2.70 -5.05
C LEU A 772 -37.38 -4.12 -4.51
N SER A 773 -38.60 -4.44 -4.03
CA SER A 773 -38.97 -5.75 -3.47
C SER A 773 -38.96 -6.90 -4.49
N ASP A 774 -39.37 -6.65 -5.73
CA ASP A 774 -39.52 -7.68 -6.78
C ASP A 774 -38.21 -8.31 -7.29
N ILE A 775 -37.04 -7.81 -6.89
CA ILE A 775 -35.75 -8.20 -7.49
C ILE A 775 -35.22 -9.56 -6.99
N PHE A 776 -35.71 -10.07 -5.85
CA PHE A 776 -35.17 -11.27 -5.19
C PHE A 776 -36.14 -12.46 -5.01
N GLY A 777 -37.39 -12.37 -5.49
CA GLY A 777 -38.30 -13.53 -5.53
C GLY A 777 -38.73 -14.06 -4.16
N LEU A 778 -38.94 -13.18 -3.18
CA LEU A 778 -39.49 -13.50 -1.86
C LEU A 778 -40.80 -12.74 -1.64
N ASP A 779 -41.88 -13.47 -1.39
CA ASP A 779 -43.23 -12.92 -1.31
C ASP A 779 -43.56 -12.48 0.14
N LEU A 780 -43.83 -11.18 0.34
CA LEU A 780 -44.03 -10.57 1.66
C LEU A 780 -45.52 -10.43 2.00
N LYS A 781 -46.07 -11.42 2.72
CA LYS A 781 -47.48 -11.36 3.16
C LYS A 781 -47.63 -10.85 4.60
N ARG A 782 -48.36 -9.74 4.76
CA ARG A 782 -48.65 -9.07 6.04
C ARG A 782 -49.94 -9.57 6.69
N GLU A 783 -49.83 -10.33 7.78
CA GLU A 783 -50.95 -10.64 8.69
C GLU A 783 -50.53 -10.34 10.14
N GLY A 784 -51.46 -9.89 10.98
CA GLY A 784 -51.26 -9.74 12.44
C GLY A 784 -50.30 -8.64 12.93
N GLY A 785 -49.52 -7.98 12.07
CA GLY A 785 -48.62 -6.87 12.44
C GLY A 785 -47.17 -7.27 12.72
N GLN A 786 -46.78 -8.50 12.40
CA GLN A 786 -45.37 -8.92 12.29
C GLN A 786 -45.12 -9.48 10.89
N TYR A 787 -43.96 -9.19 10.31
CA TYR A 787 -43.53 -9.81 9.05
C TYR A 787 -42.92 -11.18 9.34
N LYS A 788 -43.20 -12.17 8.49
CA LYS A 788 -42.64 -13.52 8.61
C LYS A 788 -42.27 -14.08 7.25
N LEU A 789 -40.99 -14.35 7.07
CA LEU A 789 -40.45 -14.98 5.87
C LEU A 789 -40.82 -16.47 5.83
N ILE A 790 -41.16 -16.98 4.64
CA ILE A 790 -41.39 -18.40 4.37
C ILE A 790 -40.65 -18.72 3.05
N PRO A 791 -39.64 -19.59 3.04
CA PRO A 791 -39.03 -20.06 1.80
C PRO A 791 -40.00 -20.99 1.05
N HIS A 792 -39.92 -21.00 -0.28
CA HIS A 792 -40.78 -21.87 -1.08
C HIS A 792 -40.49 -23.36 -0.74
N ASN A 793 -41.51 -24.07 -0.26
CA ASN A 793 -41.34 -25.24 0.59
C ASN A 793 -40.72 -26.46 -0.14
N PRO A 794 -39.66 -27.11 0.41
CA PRO A 794 -39.22 -28.41 -0.09
C PRO A 794 -40.27 -29.52 0.11
N ASN A 795 -40.17 -30.58 -0.71
CA ASN A 795 -41.09 -31.74 -0.84
C ASN A 795 -42.27 -31.57 -1.82
N ALA A 796 -41.95 -31.48 -3.11
CA ALA A 796 -42.76 -32.09 -4.17
C ALA A 796 -42.08 -33.41 -4.59
N GLY A 797 -42.86 -34.50 -4.71
CA GLY A 797 -42.33 -35.88 -4.61
C GLY A 797 -41.74 -36.49 -5.89
N LEU A 798 -40.85 -37.46 -5.69
CA LEU A 798 -40.25 -38.32 -6.73
C LEU A 798 -41.19 -39.49 -7.10
N SER A 799 -42.18 -39.25 -7.98
CA SER A 799 -42.83 -40.29 -8.79
C SER A 799 -43.48 -39.66 -10.01
N ASP A 800 -43.53 -40.42 -11.11
CA ASP A 800 -44.07 -40.05 -12.43
C ASP A 800 -43.29 -38.89 -13.08
N LEU A 801 -42.67 -39.04 -14.26
CA LEU A 801 -42.99 -39.92 -15.38
C LEU A 801 -41.74 -40.64 -15.93
N LEU A 802 -41.57 -41.93 -15.60
CA LEU A 802 -40.80 -42.86 -16.43
C LEU A 802 -41.77 -43.63 -17.33
N SER A 803 -41.67 -43.41 -18.66
CA SER A 803 -42.50 -44.10 -19.66
C SER A 803 -41.73 -44.35 -20.97
N THR A 804 -40.60 -45.06 -20.88
CA THR A 804 -39.93 -45.64 -22.06
C THR A 804 -40.56 -47.00 -22.38
N PRO A 805 -41.05 -47.26 -23.61
CA PRO A 805 -41.71 -48.52 -23.92
C PRO A 805 -40.73 -49.69 -24.19
N SER A 806 -40.75 -50.66 -23.27
CA SER A 806 -40.85 -52.11 -23.52
C SER A 806 -39.76 -52.91 -24.29
N LEU A 807 -39.08 -53.81 -23.53
CA LEU A 807 -38.94 -55.27 -23.73
C LEU A 807 -38.18 -55.80 -24.99
N LEU A 808 -36.98 -56.41 -24.86
CA LEU A 808 -36.66 -57.83 -24.49
C LEU A 808 -36.87 -58.87 -25.64
N PRO A 809 -36.09 -59.99 -25.75
CA PRO A 809 -35.48 -60.78 -24.65
C PRO A 809 -34.01 -61.29 -24.78
N LEU A 810 -33.58 -61.99 -23.71
CA LEU A 810 -32.39 -62.87 -23.50
C LEU A 810 -32.38 -64.13 -24.43
N PRO A 811 -31.35 -65.04 -24.44
CA PRO A 811 -30.12 -65.14 -23.63
C PRO A 811 -28.80 -65.23 -24.49
N GLU A 812 -27.60 -65.72 -24.11
CA GLU A 812 -26.99 -66.44 -22.95
C GLU A 812 -25.49 -65.96 -22.80
N MET A 813 -24.45 -66.54 -22.17
CA MET A 813 -24.07 -67.83 -21.55
C MET A 813 -22.90 -67.65 -20.52
N GLN A 814 -22.44 -68.72 -19.85
CA GLN A 814 -21.29 -68.81 -18.92
C GLN A 814 -19.93 -69.02 -19.67
N GLU A 815 -18.71 -69.08 -19.09
CA GLU A 815 -18.23 -69.25 -17.68
C GLU A 815 -16.80 -68.67 -17.40
N LYS A 816 -16.15 -69.08 -16.28
CA LYS A 816 -14.97 -68.46 -15.60
C LYS A 816 -13.59 -69.06 -15.94
N ILE A 817 -12.50 -68.37 -15.52
CA ILE A 817 -11.34 -68.80 -14.67
C ILE A 817 -10.28 -67.66 -14.64
N GLN A 818 -9.91 -67.01 -13.51
CA GLN A 818 -8.87 -67.35 -12.48
C GLN A 818 -7.42 -67.40 -13.03
N GLU A 819 -6.31 -66.96 -12.39
CA GLU A 819 -5.99 -66.26 -11.09
C GLU A 819 -4.47 -65.83 -11.12
N GLN A 820 -3.71 -65.23 -10.16
CA GLN A 820 -3.84 -64.76 -8.75
C GLN A 820 -2.71 -63.73 -8.39
N LYS A 821 -2.97 -62.82 -7.41
CA LYS A 821 -2.02 -62.24 -6.40
C LYS A 821 -0.94 -61.16 -6.72
N VAL A 822 -0.34 -60.69 -5.60
CA VAL A 822 0.65 -59.61 -5.36
C VAL A 822 1.74 -60.16 -4.39
N ASN A 823 2.98 -59.64 -4.43
CA ASN A 823 3.84 -59.24 -3.27
C ASN A 823 5.34 -58.94 -3.62
N GLU A 824 5.84 -57.84 -3.02
CA GLU A 824 7.13 -57.64 -2.29
C GLU A 824 8.56 -57.73 -2.93
N ASP A 825 9.38 -56.76 -2.49
CA ASP A 825 10.80 -56.77 -2.05
C ASP A 825 12.07 -56.48 -2.91
N GLU A 826 12.89 -55.59 -2.29
CA GLU A 826 14.35 -55.39 -2.18
C GLU A 826 15.36 -55.29 -3.38
N LYS A 827 16.01 -54.10 -3.43
CA LYS A 827 17.48 -53.80 -3.47
C LYS A 827 18.42 -54.14 -4.66
N GLU A 828 19.52 -53.35 -4.60
CA GLU A 828 20.90 -53.54 -5.08
C GLU A 828 21.35 -53.14 -6.52
N GLU A 829 22.17 -52.08 -6.53
CA GLU A 829 23.47 -51.90 -7.20
C GLU A 829 23.69 -51.88 -8.75
N LYS A 830 24.33 -50.76 -9.14
CA LYS A 830 25.64 -50.63 -9.86
C LYS A 830 25.72 -50.27 -11.36
N GLU A 831 26.76 -49.44 -11.55
CA GLU A 831 27.72 -49.30 -12.65
C GLU A 831 27.36 -48.63 -14.00
N GLU A 832 28.05 -47.50 -14.17
CA GLU A 832 28.60 -46.88 -15.38
C GLU A 832 28.48 -47.59 -16.74
N THR A 833 28.37 -46.78 -17.80
CA THR A 833 29.06 -47.12 -19.06
C THR A 833 29.65 -45.86 -19.69
N LYS A 834 30.94 -45.94 -20.07
CA LYS A 834 31.73 -44.83 -20.61
C LYS A 834 31.29 -44.36 -22.01
N SER A 835 31.65 -43.12 -22.35
CA SER A 835 31.93 -42.71 -23.73
C SER A 835 33.25 -41.93 -23.80
N GLU A 836 34.34 -42.62 -24.15
CA GLU A 836 35.61 -42.00 -24.54
C GLU A 836 35.69 -41.92 -26.08
N LEU A 837 36.08 -40.77 -26.64
CA LEU A 837 36.70 -40.67 -27.96
C LEU A 837 37.53 -39.38 -28.07
N GLU A 838 38.51 -39.37 -28.98
CA GLU A 838 39.80 -38.71 -28.74
C GLU A 838 40.01 -37.31 -29.38
N LYS A 839 41.17 -36.74 -29.05
CA LYS A 839 41.67 -35.37 -29.34
C LYS A 839 42.11 -35.13 -30.80
N ALA A 840 42.12 -33.85 -31.19
CA ALA A 840 43.25 -33.14 -31.83
C ALA A 840 42.98 -31.62 -31.65
N GLU A 841 43.80 -30.77 -31.03
CA GLU A 841 45.24 -30.41 -31.12
C GLU A 841 45.59 -29.37 -32.20
N GLY A 842 46.20 -28.24 -31.76
CA GLY A 842 46.91 -27.21 -32.55
C GLY A 842 46.07 -26.04 -33.10
N GLU A 843 46.59 -24.81 -33.25
CA GLU A 843 47.79 -24.16 -32.66
C GLU A 843 47.70 -22.61 -32.83
N ASP A 844 48.72 -21.86 -32.38
CA ASP A 844 48.76 -20.39 -32.21
C ASP A 844 48.72 -19.50 -33.49
N GLY A 845 48.41 -18.20 -33.31
CA GLY A 845 48.56 -17.15 -34.36
C GLY A 845 48.40 -15.71 -33.84
N GLU A 846 49.34 -14.81 -34.15
CA GLU A 846 49.50 -13.50 -33.50
C GLU A 846 48.86 -12.25 -34.21
N LYS A 847 48.52 -11.24 -33.36
CA LYS A 847 48.82 -9.78 -33.48
C LYS A 847 47.97 -8.76 -34.27
N GLU A 848 47.89 -7.59 -33.61
CA GLU A 848 47.99 -6.18 -34.07
C GLU A 848 46.76 -5.32 -34.48
N GLU A 849 46.30 -4.55 -33.47
CA GLU A 849 46.27 -3.06 -33.41
C GLU A 849 45.05 -2.17 -33.80
N LYS A 850 44.85 -1.19 -32.89
CA LYS A 850 44.42 0.23 -33.08
C LYS A 850 42.94 0.66 -33.10
N ALA A 851 42.43 0.85 -31.88
CA ALA A 851 42.26 2.17 -31.22
C ALA A 851 40.93 2.99 -31.32
N LYS A 852 40.41 3.32 -30.12
CA LYS A 852 39.48 4.41 -29.73
C LYS A 852 38.00 4.27 -30.20
N GLU A 853 37.01 4.88 -29.52
CA GLU A 853 37.04 5.89 -28.44
C GLU A 853 35.98 5.63 -27.33
N ASP A 854 35.94 6.47 -26.29
CA ASP A 854 35.15 6.31 -25.06
C ASP A 854 33.62 6.24 -25.21
N LYS A 855 33.01 5.41 -24.35
CA LYS A 855 31.97 5.86 -23.39
C LYS A 855 31.64 4.78 -22.35
N GLY A 856 31.96 5.06 -21.08
CA GLY A 856 31.65 4.17 -19.97
C GLY A 856 30.15 4.14 -19.62
N LYS A 857 29.61 2.92 -19.46
CA LYS A 857 28.47 2.62 -18.57
C LYS A 857 28.71 1.25 -17.94
N GLN A 858 29.33 1.23 -16.77
CA GLN A 858 29.40 0.04 -15.92
C GLN A 858 27.99 -0.23 -15.39
N LYS A 859 27.23 -1.11 -16.06
CA LYS A 859 26.10 -1.77 -15.41
C LYS A 859 26.67 -2.90 -14.56
N LEU A 860 26.73 -2.68 -13.25
CA LEU A 860 26.90 -3.76 -12.30
C LEU A 860 25.80 -4.79 -12.56
N ARG A 861 26.17 -6.06 -12.75
CA ARG A 861 25.23 -7.17 -12.82
C ARG A 861 25.25 -7.85 -11.46
N GLN A 862 24.22 -7.61 -10.67
CA GLN A 862 23.90 -8.44 -9.52
C GLN A 862 23.90 -9.92 -9.96
N LEU A 863 24.59 -10.76 -9.20
CA LEU A 863 24.77 -12.18 -9.46
C LEU A 863 24.29 -12.97 -8.24
N HIS A 864 22.97 -12.98 -8.03
CA HIS A 864 22.36 -13.64 -6.87
C HIS A 864 22.76 -15.12 -6.78
N ALA A 865 23.07 -15.55 -5.56
CA ALA A 865 23.48 -16.92 -5.25
C ALA A 865 22.29 -17.89 -5.32
N HIS A 866 22.10 -18.53 -6.48
CA HIS A 866 21.03 -19.52 -6.66
C HIS A 866 21.48 -20.91 -6.16
N ARG A 867 20.83 -21.45 -5.12
CA ARG A 867 20.96 -22.86 -4.72
C ARG A 867 19.61 -23.48 -4.37
N TYR A 868 19.37 -24.65 -4.96
CA TYR A 868 18.05 -25.29 -5.10
C TYR A 868 17.03 -24.39 -5.82
N GLY A 869 16.12 -25.01 -6.54
CA GLY A 869 15.16 -24.26 -7.33
C GLY A 869 14.31 -25.14 -8.25
N GLU A 870 13.20 -24.56 -8.66
CA GLU A 870 12.57 -24.86 -9.94
C GLU A 870 13.18 -23.93 -11.01
N PRO A 871 13.25 -24.34 -12.28
CA PRO A 871 13.78 -23.49 -13.33
C PRO A 871 12.74 -22.43 -13.72
N GLU A 872 12.82 -21.23 -13.14
CA GLU A 872 12.07 -20.09 -13.66
C GLU A 872 12.41 -19.87 -15.14
N VAL A 873 11.43 -20.12 -16.00
CA VAL A 873 11.57 -19.85 -17.43
C VAL A 873 11.67 -18.34 -17.60
N GLN A 874 12.78 -17.87 -18.18
CA GLN A 874 13.06 -16.45 -18.40
C GLN A 874 12.00 -15.82 -19.32
N GLU A 875 10.89 -15.36 -18.73
CA GLU A 875 9.75 -14.85 -19.46
C GLU A 875 10.14 -13.65 -20.31
N SER A 876 9.90 -13.74 -21.62
CA SER A 876 10.15 -12.62 -22.51
C SER A 876 9.27 -11.42 -22.11
N ALA A 877 9.79 -10.20 -22.25
CA ALA A 877 9.06 -8.97 -21.91
C ALA A 877 7.71 -8.83 -22.65
N PHE A 878 7.51 -9.57 -23.75
CA PHE A 878 6.24 -9.68 -24.44
C PHE A 878 5.17 -10.44 -23.63
N TRP A 879 5.52 -11.53 -22.95
CA TRP A 879 4.60 -12.25 -22.06
C TRP A 879 4.23 -11.41 -20.84
N LYS A 880 5.21 -10.78 -20.17
CA LYS A 880 4.95 -9.85 -19.07
C LYS A 880 4.01 -8.70 -19.49
N LYS A 881 4.16 -8.17 -20.70
CA LYS A 881 3.25 -7.15 -21.27
C LYS A 881 1.85 -7.69 -21.61
N ILE A 882 1.71 -8.97 -21.97
CA ILE A 882 0.40 -9.63 -22.12
C ILE A 882 -0.28 -9.81 -20.75
N ILE A 883 0.45 -10.28 -19.74
CA ILE A 883 -0.07 -10.52 -18.38
C ILE A 883 -0.55 -9.18 -17.77
N ALA A 884 0.25 -8.11 -17.88
CA ALA A 884 -0.15 -6.77 -17.46
C ALA A 884 -1.42 -6.28 -18.18
N TYR A 885 -1.54 -6.52 -19.50
CA TYR A 885 -2.73 -6.16 -20.27
C TYR A 885 -3.97 -6.99 -19.87
N GLN A 886 -3.79 -8.28 -19.56
CA GLN A 886 -4.86 -9.13 -19.03
C GLN A 886 -5.35 -8.63 -17.67
N GLN A 887 -4.44 -8.31 -16.75
CA GLN A 887 -4.79 -7.77 -15.43
C GLN A 887 -5.52 -6.42 -15.55
N LYS A 888 -5.09 -5.55 -16.46
CA LYS A 888 -5.77 -4.27 -16.74
C LYS A 888 -7.19 -4.46 -17.30
N LEU A 889 -7.38 -5.43 -18.20
CA LEU A 889 -8.71 -5.81 -18.70
C LEU A 889 -9.60 -6.35 -17.57
N LEU A 890 -9.01 -7.13 -16.65
CA LEU A 890 -9.69 -7.75 -15.52
C LEU A 890 -10.17 -6.70 -14.50
N ASN A 891 -9.29 -5.77 -14.11
CA ASN A 891 -9.61 -4.63 -13.25
C ASN A 891 -10.69 -3.75 -13.87
N TYR A 892 -10.65 -3.52 -15.19
CA TYR A 892 -11.67 -2.78 -15.91
C TYR A 892 -13.07 -3.42 -15.80
N PHE A 893 -13.16 -4.76 -15.92
CA PHE A 893 -14.43 -5.48 -15.74
C PHE A 893 -14.94 -5.44 -14.29
N ALA A 894 -14.05 -5.57 -13.30
CA ALA A 894 -14.40 -5.44 -11.89
C ALA A 894 -14.96 -4.04 -11.57
N ARG A 895 -14.22 -2.99 -11.96
CA ARG A 895 -14.60 -1.57 -11.77
C ARG A 895 -15.95 -1.20 -12.36
N ASN A 896 -16.32 -1.83 -13.49
CA ASN A 896 -17.58 -1.54 -14.21
C ASN A 896 -18.68 -2.59 -13.99
N PHE A 897 -18.54 -3.53 -13.04
CA PHE A 897 -19.47 -4.62 -12.81
C PHE A 897 -20.95 -4.17 -12.74
N TYR A 898 -21.26 -3.15 -11.93
CA TYR A 898 -22.63 -2.63 -11.81
C TYR A 898 -23.14 -1.94 -13.09
N ASN A 899 -22.26 -1.24 -13.82
CA ASN A 899 -22.62 -0.61 -15.11
C ASN A 899 -22.96 -1.68 -16.15
N MET A 900 -22.17 -2.76 -16.23
CA MET A 900 -22.43 -3.89 -17.13
C MET A 900 -23.71 -4.65 -16.73
N ARG A 901 -23.97 -4.83 -15.43
CA ARG A 901 -25.22 -5.44 -14.93
C ARG A 901 -26.45 -4.62 -15.31
N MET A 902 -26.41 -3.29 -15.17
CA MET A 902 -27.49 -2.40 -15.58
C MET A 902 -27.68 -2.39 -17.11
N LEU A 903 -26.58 -2.44 -17.88
CA LEU A 903 -26.66 -2.54 -19.34
C LEU A 903 -27.27 -3.86 -19.80
N ALA A 904 -26.92 -4.99 -19.16
CA ALA A 904 -27.54 -6.29 -19.44
C ALA A 904 -29.05 -6.24 -19.19
N LEU A 905 -29.49 -5.66 -18.06
CA LEU A 905 -30.91 -5.48 -17.73
C LEU A 905 -31.65 -4.63 -18.78
N PHE A 906 -31.05 -3.54 -19.25
CA PHE A 906 -31.62 -2.70 -20.31
C PHE A 906 -31.71 -3.44 -21.66
N VAL A 907 -30.67 -4.19 -22.04
CA VAL A 907 -30.67 -5.00 -23.27
C VAL A 907 -31.70 -6.13 -23.17
N ALA A 908 -31.89 -6.75 -22.00
CA ALA A 908 -32.92 -7.75 -21.77
C ALA A 908 -34.33 -7.15 -21.96
N PHE A 909 -34.58 -5.93 -21.45
CA PHE A 909 -35.84 -5.22 -21.69
C PHE A 909 -36.05 -4.94 -23.19
N ALA A 910 -35.02 -4.49 -23.92
CA ALA A 910 -35.11 -4.25 -25.36
C ALA A 910 -35.37 -5.53 -26.17
N ILE A 911 -34.76 -6.66 -25.81
CA ILE A 911 -35.04 -7.98 -26.40
C ILE A 911 -36.48 -8.39 -26.13
N ASN A 912 -36.95 -8.29 -24.88
CA ASN A 912 -38.30 -8.66 -24.50
C ASN A 912 -39.36 -7.75 -25.15
N PHE A 913 -39.08 -6.47 -25.35
CA PHE A 913 -39.93 -5.55 -26.11
C PHE A 913 -40.05 -5.95 -27.58
N ILE A 914 -38.94 -6.29 -28.25
CA ILE A 914 -38.98 -6.77 -29.65
C ILE A 914 -39.69 -8.13 -29.74
N LEU A 915 -39.59 -8.99 -28.72
CA LEU A 915 -40.29 -10.28 -28.66
C LEU A 915 -41.82 -10.14 -28.66
N LEU A 916 -42.39 -9.01 -28.24
CA LEU A 916 -43.84 -8.76 -28.28
C LEU A 916 -44.41 -8.69 -29.71
N PHE A 917 -43.58 -8.42 -30.72
CA PHE A 917 -44.00 -8.29 -32.12
C PHE A 917 -43.99 -9.63 -32.89
N TYR A 918 -43.79 -10.77 -32.21
CA TYR A 918 -43.92 -12.10 -32.82
C TYR A 918 -45.37 -12.58 -32.88
N LYS A 919 -45.85 -12.84 -34.10
CA LYS A 919 -47.20 -13.35 -34.35
C LYS A 919 -47.16 -14.79 -34.85
N VAL A 920 -48.07 -15.60 -34.32
CA VAL A 920 -48.30 -16.99 -34.77
C VAL A 920 -48.88 -16.97 -36.18
N SER A 921 -48.10 -17.42 -37.16
CA SER A 921 -48.54 -17.58 -38.56
C SER A 921 -48.74 -19.06 -38.88
N THR A 922 -50.00 -19.47 -39.06
CA THR A 922 -50.39 -20.85 -39.43
C THR A 922 -50.55 -21.03 -40.95
N SER A 923 -49.63 -20.46 -41.73
CA SER A 923 -49.61 -20.59 -43.19
C SER A 923 -49.07 -21.96 -43.63
N ALA A 924 -49.97 -22.88 -43.97
CA ALA A 924 -49.60 -24.13 -44.65
C ALA A 924 -49.12 -23.82 -46.07
N VAL A 925 -47.80 -23.81 -46.29
CA VAL A 925 -47.19 -23.61 -47.60
C VAL A 925 -47.40 -24.87 -48.45
N ILE A 926 -48.23 -24.76 -49.48
CA ILE A 926 -48.33 -25.76 -50.55
C ILE A 926 -47.23 -25.44 -51.57
N GLU A 927 -46.28 -26.34 -51.75
CA GLU A 927 -45.24 -26.21 -52.78
C GLU A 927 -45.79 -26.53 -54.18
N GLU A 928 -45.88 -25.52 -55.04
CA GLU A 928 -45.93 -25.71 -56.49
C GLU A 928 -45.09 -24.65 -57.23
N LYS A 929 -43.79 -24.92 -57.42
CA LYS A 929 -43.26 -25.17 -58.79
C LYS A 929 -41.78 -25.55 -58.90
N GLU A 930 -41.58 -26.81 -59.32
CA GLU A 930 -40.73 -27.24 -60.44
C GLU A 930 -39.36 -26.56 -60.67
N VAL A 931 -38.26 -27.27 -60.35
CA VAL A 931 -37.22 -27.58 -61.36
C VAL A 931 -36.68 -29.01 -61.18
N LEU A 932 -37.21 -29.93 -62.00
CA LEU A 932 -36.52 -31.05 -62.66
C LEU A 932 -35.53 -31.94 -61.85
N VAL A 933 -36.01 -33.15 -61.49
CA VAL A 933 -35.17 -34.32 -61.17
C VAL A 933 -35.07 -35.23 -62.40
N VAL A 934 -33.91 -35.88 -62.59
CA VAL A 934 -33.75 -37.03 -63.51
C VAL A 934 -33.39 -38.25 -62.66
N ASN A 935 -34.12 -39.35 -62.86
CA ASN A 935 -34.09 -40.53 -61.98
C ASN A 935 -33.21 -41.68 -62.49
N ALA A 936 -32.71 -42.48 -61.55
CA ALA A 936 -32.47 -43.93 -61.63
C ALA A 936 -32.14 -44.44 -60.21
N GLU A 937 -32.55 -45.61 -59.71
CA GLU A 937 -33.58 -46.59 -60.08
C GLU A 937 -33.75 -47.59 -58.89
N GLU A 938 -34.97 -48.11 -58.67
CA GLU A 938 -35.34 -49.47 -58.18
C GLU A 938 -34.72 -50.13 -56.90
N ASP A 939 -35.42 -50.98 -56.13
CA ASP A 939 -36.84 -51.40 -56.00
C ASP A 939 -37.07 -52.01 -54.58
N SER A 940 -38.33 -52.40 -54.28
CA SER A 940 -38.81 -53.43 -53.33
C SER A 940 -39.63 -52.98 -52.09
N LYS A 941 -40.95 -52.78 -52.34
CA LYS A 941 -42.13 -53.42 -51.68
C LYS A 941 -42.00 -53.79 -50.18
N LEU A 942 -42.95 -53.44 -49.30
CA LEU A 942 -44.36 -53.92 -49.35
C LEU A 942 -45.37 -52.99 -48.61
N ASN A 943 -46.66 -53.19 -48.88
CA ASN A 943 -47.79 -52.29 -48.55
C ASN A 943 -48.35 -52.38 -47.11
N SER A 944 -49.08 -51.31 -46.73
CA SER A 944 -50.29 -51.27 -45.84
C SER A 944 -50.14 -51.63 -44.36
N LEU A 945 -50.96 -51.12 -43.42
CA LEU A 945 -52.24 -50.39 -43.52
C LEU A 945 -52.29 -49.19 -42.54
N GLU A 946 -53.42 -48.49 -42.49
CA GLU A 946 -53.70 -47.25 -41.73
C GLU A 946 -53.19 -47.19 -40.27
N SER A 947 -52.60 -46.04 -39.92
CA SER A 947 -52.61 -45.51 -38.56
C SER A 947 -52.70 -43.99 -38.61
N GLY A 948 -53.51 -43.38 -37.74
CA GLY A 948 -53.65 -41.94 -37.66
C GLY A 948 -52.49 -41.31 -36.89
N SER A 949 -51.58 -40.63 -37.59
CA SER A 949 -50.49 -39.86 -36.98
C SER A 949 -50.77 -38.35 -37.04
N HIS A 950 -50.41 -37.63 -35.98
CA HIS A 950 -50.68 -36.20 -35.85
C HIS A 950 -50.06 -35.40 -37.00
N ARG A 951 -50.81 -34.44 -37.55
CA ARG A 951 -50.21 -33.30 -38.27
C ARG A 951 -49.32 -32.54 -37.29
N ILE A 952 -48.01 -32.61 -37.48
CA ILE A 952 -47.07 -31.71 -36.80
C ILE A 952 -47.29 -30.32 -37.40
N ILE A 953 -48.02 -29.47 -36.69
CA ILE A 953 -48.18 -28.07 -37.06
C ILE A 953 -46.90 -27.34 -36.66
N ALA A 954 -45.98 -27.20 -37.61
CA ALA A 954 -44.83 -26.31 -37.46
C ALA A 954 -45.33 -24.86 -37.40
N VAL A 955 -45.49 -24.33 -36.19
CA VAL A 955 -45.89 -22.93 -35.98
C VAL A 955 -44.70 -22.03 -36.31
N HIS A 956 -44.81 -21.30 -37.41
CA HIS A 956 -43.84 -20.26 -37.75
C HIS A 956 -44.25 -18.94 -37.07
N TYR A 957 -43.44 -18.52 -36.11
CA TYR A 957 -43.52 -17.19 -35.51
C TYR A 957 -42.89 -16.19 -36.48
N VAL A 958 -43.67 -15.22 -36.94
CA VAL A 958 -43.23 -14.18 -37.89
C VAL A 958 -43.33 -12.83 -37.19
N LEU A 959 -42.31 -11.99 -37.35
CA LEU A 959 -42.30 -10.65 -36.77
C LEU A 959 -43.16 -9.71 -37.63
N GLU A 960 -44.08 -8.96 -37.01
CA GLU A 960 -45.17 -8.31 -37.75
C GLU A 960 -44.78 -7.01 -38.50
N GLU A 961 -43.66 -6.36 -38.14
CA GLU A 961 -43.25 -5.12 -38.82
C GLU A 961 -42.59 -5.34 -40.20
N SER A 962 -43.05 -4.57 -41.19
CA SER A 962 -42.46 -4.46 -42.53
C SER A 962 -41.11 -3.73 -42.60
N SER A 963 -40.50 -3.45 -41.44
CA SER A 963 -39.34 -2.56 -41.28
C SER A 963 -37.99 -3.21 -41.60
N GLY A 964 -37.92 -4.55 -41.61
CA GLY A 964 -36.79 -5.35 -42.10
C GLY A 964 -35.50 -5.32 -41.25
N TYR A 965 -35.32 -4.32 -40.39
CA TYR A 965 -34.16 -4.22 -39.49
C TYR A 965 -34.35 -5.00 -38.18
N MET A 966 -35.60 -5.25 -37.75
CA MET A 966 -35.89 -5.82 -36.43
C MET A 966 -35.33 -7.24 -36.22
N GLU A 967 -35.44 -8.15 -37.19
CA GLU A 967 -34.92 -9.52 -37.05
C GLU A 967 -33.37 -9.55 -36.94
N PRO A 968 -32.59 -8.88 -37.81
CA PRO A 968 -31.15 -8.71 -37.61
C PRO A 968 -30.81 -8.05 -36.27
N THR A 969 -31.56 -7.01 -35.86
CA THR A 969 -31.35 -6.32 -34.58
C THR A 969 -31.57 -7.25 -33.39
N LEU A 970 -32.62 -8.07 -33.37
CA LEU A 970 -32.87 -9.05 -32.30
C LEU A 970 -31.72 -10.06 -32.19
N ARG A 971 -31.23 -10.59 -33.32
CA ARG A 971 -30.08 -11.51 -33.34
C ARG A 971 -28.79 -10.85 -32.82
N ILE A 972 -28.55 -9.58 -33.18
CA ILE A 972 -27.40 -8.79 -32.69
C ILE A 972 -27.52 -8.50 -31.19
N LEU A 973 -28.71 -8.11 -30.71
CA LEU A 973 -28.97 -7.85 -29.29
C LEU A 973 -28.83 -9.11 -28.45
N ALA A 974 -29.29 -10.27 -28.93
CA ALA A 974 -29.12 -11.55 -28.23
C ALA A 974 -27.63 -11.92 -28.07
N ILE A 975 -26.82 -11.77 -29.13
CA ILE A 975 -25.37 -11.98 -29.06
C ILE A 975 -24.73 -10.98 -28.09
N LEU A 976 -25.10 -9.70 -28.18
CA LEU A 976 -24.59 -8.64 -27.30
C LEU A 976 -24.93 -8.90 -25.83
N HIS A 977 -26.16 -9.33 -25.54
CA HIS A 977 -26.60 -9.69 -24.19
C HIS A 977 -25.73 -10.82 -23.61
N THR A 978 -25.55 -11.92 -24.36
CA THR A 978 -24.68 -13.04 -23.94
C THR A 978 -23.24 -12.59 -23.67
N VAL A 979 -22.68 -11.70 -24.50
CA VAL A 979 -21.32 -11.15 -24.29
C VAL A 979 -21.24 -10.28 -23.03
N ILE A 980 -22.23 -9.42 -22.77
CA ILE A 980 -22.27 -8.59 -21.56
C ILE A 980 -22.46 -9.48 -20.32
N SER A 981 -23.35 -10.48 -20.37
CA SER A 981 -23.53 -11.46 -19.27
C SER A 981 -22.22 -12.20 -18.96
N PHE A 982 -21.43 -12.57 -19.97
CA PHE A 982 -20.12 -13.19 -19.78
C PHE A 982 -19.11 -12.24 -19.09
N PHE A 983 -19.07 -10.96 -19.48
CA PHE A 983 -18.23 -9.97 -18.79
C PHE A 983 -18.71 -9.69 -17.35
N CYS A 984 -20.01 -9.80 -17.06
CA CYS A 984 -20.52 -9.74 -15.68
C CYS A 984 -20.05 -10.93 -14.82
N ILE A 985 -19.90 -12.13 -15.38
CA ILE A 985 -19.34 -13.29 -14.66
C ILE A 985 -17.88 -13.02 -14.28
N ILE A 986 -17.07 -12.51 -15.22
CA ILE A 986 -15.66 -12.15 -14.96
C ILE A 986 -15.58 -11.02 -13.92
N GLY A 987 -16.36 -9.96 -14.06
CA GLY A 987 -16.41 -8.87 -13.08
C GLY A 987 -16.82 -9.32 -11.67
N TYR A 988 -17.76 -10.27 -11.56
CA TYR A 988 -18.15 -10.86 -10.28
C TYR A 988 -17.03 -11.72 -9.67
N TYR A 989 -16.37 -12.55 -10.48
CA TYR A 989 -15.23 -13.38 -10.07
C TYR A 989 -14.09 -12.54 -9.49
N CYS A 990 -13.83 -11.35 -10.03
CA CYS A 990 -12.73 -10.50 -9.56
C CYS A 990 -13.13 -9.52 -8.44
N LEU A 991 -14.40 -9.10 -8.36
CA LEU A 991 -14.85 -8.12 -7.37
C LEU A 991 -15.44 -8.73 -6.08
N LYS A 992 -16.12 -9.88 -6.16
CA LYS A 992 -16.92 -10.41 -5.03
C LYS A 992 -16.55 -11.81 -4.57
N VAL A 993 -16.00 -12.67 -5.42
CA VAL A 993 -15.50 -13.99 -4.99
C VAL A 993 -14.35 -13.88 -3.98
N PRO A 994 -13.34 -12.99 -4.12
CA PRO A 994 -12.24 -12.88 -3.14
C PRO A 994 -12.75 -12.52 -1.74
N LEU A 995 -13.74 -11.62 -1.63
CA LEU A 995 -14.35 -11.24 -0.35
C LEU A 995 -15.12 -12.41 0.30
N VAL A 996 -15.74 -13.29 -0.48
CA VAL A 996 -16.41 -14.50 0.03
C VAL A 996 -15.39 -15.54 0.50
N ILE A 997 -14.28 -15.70 -0.22
CA ILE A 997 -13.18 -16.60 0.19
C ILE A 997 -12.50 -16.06 1.46
N PHE A 998 -12.18 -14.76 1.53
CA PHE A 998 -11.62 -14.10 2.72
C PHE A 998 -12.49 -14.35 3.97
N LYS A 999 -13.81 -14.13 3.86
CA LYS A 999 -14.75 -14.41 4.96
C LYS A 999 -14.70 -15.87 5.44
N ARG A 1000 -14.57 -16.85 4.52
CA ARG A 1000 -14.49 -18.27 4.90
C ARG A 1000 -13.11 -18.67 5.44
N GLU A 1001 -12.02 -18.20 4.84
CA GLU A 1001 -10.67 -18.45 5.38
C GLU A 1001 -10.54 -17.88 6.81
N LYS A 1002 -11.08 -16.68 7.06
CA LYS A 1002 -11.13 -16.06 8.40
C LYS A 1002 -11.93 -16.90 9.41
N GLU A 1003 -13.10 -17.40 9.00
CA GLU A 1003 -13.94 -18.27 9.84
C GLU A 1003 -13.21 -19.57 10.21
N VAL A 1004 -12.56 -20.22 9.24
CA VAL A 1004 -11.80 -21.46 9.45
C VAL A 1004 -10.55 -21.22 10.30
N ALA A 1005 -9.83 -20.12 10.07
CA ALA A 1005 -8.66 -19.75 10.85
C ALA A 1005 -9.00 -19.57 12.34
N ARG A 1006 -10.06 -18.82 12.67
CA ARG A 1006 -10.49 -18.65 14.08
C ARG A 1006 -10.99 -19.95 14.71
N LYS A 1007 -11.72 -20.79 13.97
CA LYS A 1007 -12.18 -22.10 14.45
C LYS A 1007 -11.02 -23.06 14.77
N LEU A 1008 -9.90 -22.93 14.08
CA LEU A 1008 -8.65 -23.64 14.40
C LEU A 1008 -7.89 -23.02 15.58
N GLU A 1009 -7.81 -21.69 15.66
CA GLU A 1009 -7.02 -20.96 16.66
C GLU A 1009 -7.66 -20.89 18.05
N PHE A 1010 -9.00 -20.78 18.13
CA PHE A 1010 -9.73 -20.54 19.39
C PHE A 1010 -10.68 -21.69 19.79
N ASP A 1011 -11.42 -22.26 18.84
CA ASP A 1011 -12.40 -23.32 19.15
C ASP A 1011 -11.78 -24.73 19.20
N GLY A 1012 -10.59 -24.91 18.62
CA GLY A 1012 -9.93 -26.23 18.48
C GLY A 1012 -10.64 -27.18 17.51
N LEU A 1013 -11.61 -26.70 16.74
CA LEU A 1013 -12.34 -27.50 15.75
C LEU A 1013 -11.36 -28.09 14.73
N TYR A 1014 -11.62 -29.32 14.29
CA TYR A 1014 -10.72 -30.16 13.48
C TYR A 1014 -9.50 -30.73 14.20
N ILE A 1015 -9.21 -30.31 15.44
CA ILE A 1015 -8.05 -30.74 16.24
C ILE A 1015 -8.51 -31.53 17.46
N THR A 1016 -9.29 -30.89 18.35
CA THR A 1016 -9.85 -31.49 19.56
C THR A 1016 -11.23 -32.09 19.31
N GLU A 1017 -12.07 -31.40 18.53
CA GLU A 1017 -13.42 -31.82 18.14
C GLU A 1017 -13.54 -31.99 16.62
N GLN A 1018 -14.47 -32.84 16.17
CA GLN A 1018 -14.81 -32.97 14.74
C GLN A 1018 -16.11 -32.21 14.42
N PRO A 1019 -16.21 -31.61 13.22
CA PRO A 1019 -17.48 -31.05 12.74
C PRO A 1019 -18.59 -32.11 12.72
N SER A 1020 -19.83 -31.68 12.96
CA SER A 1020 -21.01 -32.55 12.86
C SER A 1020 -21.19 -33.10 11.44
N GLU A 1021 -21.82 -34.27 11.32
CA GLU A 1021 -22.13 -34.86 10.01
C GLU A 1021 -23.13 -34.00 9.21
N ASP A 1022 -23.97 -33.22 9.90
CA ASP A 1022 -24.93 -32.29 9.30
C ASP A 1022 -24.29 -30.99 8.77
N ASP A 1023 -23.17 -30.52 9.33
CA ASP A 1023 -22.45 -29.35 8.78
C ASP A 1023 -21.56 -29.76 7.60
N ILE A 1024 -22.22 -29.90 6.45
CA ILE A 1024 -21.59 -30.11 5.15
C ILE A 1024 -20.46 -29.10 4.89
N LYS A 1025 -20.62 -27.82 5.29
CA LYS A 1025 -19.57 -26.81 5.06
C LYS A 1025 -18.31 -27.11 5.89
N GLY A 1026 -18.49 -27.45 7.16
CA GLY A 1026 -17.39 -27.89 8.02
C GLY A 1026 -16.68 -29.14 7.50
N GLN A 1027 -17.41 -30.12 6.95
CA GLN A 1027 -16.78 -31.27 6.31
C GLN A 1027 -15.97 -30.89 5.05
N TRP A 1028 -16.38 -29.88 4.28
CA TRP A 1028 -15.59 -29.36 3.15
C TRP A 1028 -14.29 -28.67 3.58
N ASP A 1029 -14.27 -27.94 4.70
CA ASP A 1029 -13.04 -27.25 5.18
C ASP A 1029 -11.88 -28.24 5.44
N ARG A 1030 -12.20 -29.49 5.82
CA ARG A 1030 -11.20 -30.56 6.06
C ARG A 1030 -10.27 -30.80 4.86
N LEU A 1031 -10.71 -30.45 3.65
CA LEU A 1031 -9.92 -30.54 2.43
C LEU A 1031 -8.91 -29.38 2.31
N VAL A 1032 -9.26 -28.15 2.70
CA VAL A 1032 -8.40 -26.97 2.50
C VAL A 1032 -7.30 -26.85 3.57
N ILE A 1033 -7.57 -27.27 4.81
CA ILE A 1033 -6.64 -27.16 5.95
C ILE A 1033 -5.30 -27.88 5.67
N ASN A 1034 -5.34 -29.00 4.95
CA ASN A 1034 -4.17 -29.80 4.58
C ASN A 1034 -3.33 -29.20 3.43
N THR A 1035 -3.81 -28.17 2.74
CA THR A 1035 -3.07 -27.55 1.62
C THR A 1035 -1.92 -26.69 2.16
N GLN A 1036 -0.78 -26.67 1.46
CA GLN A 1036 0.36 -25.84 1.85
C GLN A 1036 -0.02 -24.35 1.88
N SER A 1037 -0.68 -23.87 0.83
CA SER A 1037 -1.07 -22.47 0.62
C SER A 1037 -2.13 -21.90 1.59
N PHE A 1038 -2.81 -22.73 2.39
CA PHE A 1038 -3.77 -22.22 3.38
C PHE A 1038 -3.04 -21.55 4.57
N PRO A 1039 -3.35 -20.30 4.96
CA PRO A 1039 -4.34 -19.37 4.37
C PRO A 1039 -3.73 -18.41 3.31
N ASN A 1040 -4.39 -18.29 2.15
CA ASN A 1040 -3.86 -17.50 1.03
C ASN A 1040 -4.50 -16.10 0.92
N ASN A 1041 -5.80 -15.98 1.19
CA ASN A 1041 -6.53 -14.72 1.07
C ASN A 1041 -6.70 -14.01 2.42
N TYR A 1042 -6.75 -14.75 3.53
CA TYR A 1042 -6.71 -14.15 4.87
C TYR A 1042 -5.31 -13.57 5.18
N TRP A 1043 -5.27 -12.56 6.06
CA TRP A 1043 -4.08 -11.74 6.30
C TRP A 1043 -2.98 -12.47 7.10
N ASP A 1044 -3.35 -13.16 8.18
CA ASP A 1044 -2.39 -13.88 9.02
C ASP A 1044 -1.98 -15.21 8.35
N LYS A 1045 -0.72 -15.28 7.91
CA LYS A 1045 -0.11 -16.47 7.29
C LYS A 1045 0.36 -17.52 8.31
N PHE A 1046 0.50 -17.13 9.57
CA PHE A 1046 1.19 -17.89 10.60
C PHE A 1046 0.24 -18.65 11.53
N VAL A 1047 -1.08 -18.64 11.27
CA VAL A 1047 -2.12 -19.40 12.01
C VAL A 1047 -1.70 -20.85 12.27
N LYS A 1048 -1.12 -21.54 11.27
CA LYS A 1048 -0.59 -22.91 11.43
C LYS A 1048 0.51 -23.01 12.50
N ARG A 1049 1.43 -22.04 12.58
CA ARG A 1049 2.48 -22.00 13.62
C ARG A 1049 1.88 -21.72 15.00
N LYS A 1050 0.92 -20.80 15.11
CA LYS A 1050 0.21 -20.50 16.36
C LYS A 1050 -0.54 -21.72 16.91
N VAL A 1051 -1.28 -22.42 16.04
CA VAL A 1051 -2.01 -23.65 16.38
C VAL A 1051 -1.04 -24.75 16.84
N MET A 1052 0.08 -24.94 16.15
CA MET A 1052 1.12 -25.89 16.60
C MET A 1052 1.73 -25.52 17.95
N LEU A 1053 1.97 -24.23 18.22
CA LEU A 1053 2.41 -23.77 19.55
C LEU A 1053 1.36 -24.10 20.62
N TYR A 1054 0.08 -23.80 20.37
CA TYR A 1054 -1.00 -24.10 21.31
C TYR A 1054 -1.11 -25.60 21.64
N ILE A 1055 -0.97 -26.47 20.62
CA ILE A 1055 -0.94 -27.94 20.79
C ILE A 1055 0.28 -28.41 21.61
N VAL A 1056 1.43 -27.74 21.48
CA VAL A 1056 2.66 -28.06 22.25
C VAL A 1056 2.62 -27.52 23.69
N PHE A 1057 1.74 -26.56 23.98
CA PHE A 1057 1.51 -26.02 25.34
C PHE A 1057 0.41 -26.75 26.13
N GLN A 1058 -0.33 -27.70 25.54
CA GLN A 1058 -1.34 -28.54 26.22
C GLN A 1058 -0.79 -29.90 26.68
#